data_AF-A0A537HQR3-F1
#
_entry.id   AF-A0A537HQR3-F1
#
_cell.length_a   1.000
_cell.length_b   1.000
_cell.length_c   1.000
_cell.angle_alpha   90.00
_cell.angle_beta   90.00
_cell.angle_gamma   90.00
#
_symmetry.space_group_name_H-M   'P 1'
#
loop_
_entity.id
_entity.type
_entity.pdbx_description
1 polymer ?
#
loop_
_entity_poly.entity_id
_entity_poly.type
_entity_poly.pdbx_seq_one_letter_code
_entity_poly.pdbx_strand_id
1 'polypeptide(L)'
;MRKDLPCCSPVTKITGTTKTLSLRLLMVMYLLAGTFIISSGQLAGTAPVNPPFGGFAIDGNVVRATGDGDWTGTGAQAPNTYVLNPTTGAPLIVMAYRLFDRYNDQDLDDIFDGGNKLFQNPNTWGWRSQKPPAKDDMNNAAALLTMAPSDGHIWLIIAGDRMSTNGTSYLDFELYKNTITKTGGPLTGGFNSTGPNGGRTIGDISITLQYTAGGSFAAVSFLKWTNTSETTFDYVDTIPPTGSAYAAANGGNIPIPYGAFGLNTYQPLQFIEGAIDITRMLGAISDPADCARLPFKSLFIKTKSSAERTADLKDFIEPIQINACFDRTKPVFTSCPAGSNLGCNPVGLPLPAGAVATDNCGVVTVSSSEGAVVENGCQRTQVRTYLAEDGCGNTETCTQTFTWTVDVTPPTISITGGNLNPGCNPEGAINFGSASGSDNCAGAVTLTSTAGSITTSGCTRTQTMTWNAIDGCLQSSSTTRTATWTVDTQGPVITITGGNLNPGCNPGTVNFGSASANDNCSGASAVTSTAGTITTTGCSRTQTMTWNASDACNNSSSTSRTATWTVDTQGPVITITGGNLNPGCNPTSINFGSASANDNCSGASAVTSTAGTITTTGCTRTQTMTWNASDACNNSSSTSRTATWTVDVDGPVITITGGNLNPGCNPASINFGSASANDNCAGAVPVTSTAGTITTTGCSRTQTMTWNASDACNNSSSTSRTATWTVDTQGPVITITGGNLNPGCNPASINFGSASANDNCAGAVPVTSTAGTITTTGCSRTQTMTWNASDACNNSSSTSRTATWTVDVDGPVITITGGNLNPGCNPESINFGSASANDNCAGAVPVTSTAGTITTTGCSRTQTMTWNASDACNNSSSTSRTATWTVDTQGPVITITGGNLNPGCNPASINFGSASANDNCAGAVPVTSTAGTITTTGCTRTQTMTWNASDACNNSSSTSRTATWTVDTDGPVITITGGNLNPGCNPASINFGSASANDNCAGAVPVTSTAGTITTTGCSRTQTMTWNASDACNNSSSTSRTATWTVDTQGPVITITGGNLNPGCNPESINFGSASANDNCAGAVPVT
;
A
#
# COMPACT_ATOMS: atom_id res chain seq x y z
N MET A 1 -8.03 -26.79 69.18
CA MET A 1 -8.93 -26.55 70.34
C MET A 1 -10.23 -27.33 70.11
N ARG A 2 -11.12 -27.38 71.12
CA ARG A 2 -12.57 -27.75 71.11
C ARG A 2 -13.18 -28.14 69.73
N LYS A 3 -13.71 -29.36 69.56
CA LYS A 3 -15.06 -29.87 69.98
C LYS A 3 -16.18 -29.39 69.01
N ASP A 4 -17.21 -30.15 68.66
CA ASP A 4 -17.73 -31.40 69.26
C ASP A 4 -18.24 -32.45 68.21
N LEU A 5 -18.41 -33.70 68.67
CA LEU A 5 -19.18 -34.79 68.03
C LEU A 5 -20.48 -35.02 68.84
N PRO A 6 -21.60 -35.43 68.20
CA PRO A 6 -21.94 -36.86 68.13
C PRO A 6 -22.61 -37.26 66.79
N CYS A 7 -22.59 -38.50 66.27
CA CYS A 7 -22.80 -39.83 66.85
C CYS A 7 -24.23 -40.14 67.33
N CYS A 8 -25.04 -40.80 66.50
CA CYS A 8 -25.52 -42.17 66.84
C CYS A 8 -26.19 -42.89 65.65
N SER A 9 -25.71 -44.10 65.36
CA SER A 9 -26.48 -45.18 64.70
C SER A 9 -27.26 -45.96 65.79
N PRO A 10 -28.07 -47.01 65.53
CA PRO A 10 -27.48 -48.34 65.25
C PRO A 10 -28.33 -49.44 64.52
N VAL A 11 -27.61 -50.43 63.96
CA VAL A 11 -27.86 -51.91 63.92
C VAL A 11 -29.09 -52.52 63.15
N THR A 12 -29.10 -53.81 62.73
CA THR A 12 -28.25 -54.99 63.09
C THR A 12 -28.21 -56.11 62.01
N LYS A 13 -27.02 -56.72 61.77
CA LYS A 13 -26.76 -58.20 61.52
C LYS A 13 -27.44 -58.88 60.29
N ILE A 14 -27.07 -60.05 59.71
CA ILE A 14 -25.97 -61.08 59.72
C ILE A 14 -26.16 -61.94 58.42
N THR A 15 -25.25 -62.67 57.74
CA THR A 15 -23.82 -63.13 57.80
C THR A 15 -23.30 -63.16 56.32
N GLY A 16 -22.11 -63.64 55.89
CA GLY A 16 -20.94 -64.25 56.53
C GLY A 16 -20.35 -65.46 55.75
N THR A 17 -19.10 -65.33 55.28
CA THR A 17 -18.11 -66.39 54.94
C THR A 17 -18.41 -67.52 53.91
N THR A 18 -17.91 -67.31 52.69
CA THR A 18 -16.96 -68.20 51.96
C THR A 18 -16.84 -69.72 52.28
N LYS A 19 -17.04 -70.57 51.25
CA LYS A 19 -15.93 -71.33 50.62
C LYS A 19 -16.28 -72.05 49.30
N THR A 20 -15.24 -72.23 48.50
CA THR A 20 -15.10 -72.89 47.19
C THR A 20 -15.54 -74.35 47.09
N LEU A 21 -16.14 -74.76 45.95
CA LEU A 21 -15.67 -75.93 45.17
C LEU A 21 -16.13 -75.90 43.69
N SER A 22 -15.32 -76.48 42.79
CA SER A 22 -15.62 -76.69 41.36
C SER A 22 -16.68 -77.80 41.16
N LEU A 23 -17.67 -77.74 40.24
CA LEU A 23 -17.73 -77.46 38.78
C LEU A 23 -17.71 -78.77 37.94
N ARG A 24 -18.70 -78.89 37.03
CA ARG A 24 -18.88 -79.91 35.96
C ARG A 24 -19.23 -81.36 36.38
N LEU A 25 -20.53 -81.69 36.41
CA LEU A 25 -21.11 -82.71 35.49
C LEU A 25 -22.66 -82.70 35.46
N LEU A 26 -23.27 -81.76 34.74
CA LEU A 26 -24.70 -81.88 34.31
C LEU A 26 -24.97 -81.16 32.98
N MET A 27 -24.06 -81.35 32.02
CA MET A 27 -24.01 -80.59 30.76
C MET A 27 -24.79 -81.27 29.62
N VAL A 28 -26.10 -81.55 29.82
CA VAL A 28 -26.93 -82.28 28.83
C VAL A 28 -28.35 -81.70 28.66
N MET A 29 -28.63 -80.47 29.11
CA MET A 29 -29.95 -79.83 28.93
C MET A 29 -29.91 -78.35 28.50
N TYR A 30 -28.74 -77.81 28.16
CA TYR A 30 -28.55 -76.41 27.74
C TYR A 30 -28.18 -76.27 26.25
N LEU A 31 -28.92 -76.97 25.38
CA LEU A 31 -28.73 -76.95 23.93
C LEU A 31 -30.04 -76.68 23.16
N LEU A 32 -30.97 -75.96 23.77
CA LEU A 32 -32.29 -75.64 23.20
C LEU A 32 -32.87 -74.33 23.76
N ALA A 33 -32.04 -73.28 23.82
CA ALA A 33 -32.46 -71.90 24.02
C ALA A 33 -31.67 -71.02 23.05
N GLY A 34 -32.37 -70.28 22.19
CA GLY A 34 -31.74 -69.36 21.23
C GLY A 34 -31.11 -68.14 21.92
N THR A 35 -30.24 -67.44 21.19
CA THR A 35 -29.67 -66.15 21.59
C THR A 35 -30.77 -65.11 21.74
N PHE A 36 -31.28 -64.92 22.96
CA PHE A 36 -32.18 -63.82 23.28
C PHE A 36 -31.45 -62.49 23.19
N ILE A 37 -31.77 -61.71 22.17
CA ILE A 37 -31.41 -60.30 22.06
C ILE A 37 -32.06 -59.57 23.24
N ILE A 38 -31.25 -58.99 24.13
CA ILE A 38 -31.76 -58.20 25.26
C ILE A 38 -32.06 -56.79 24.76
N SER A 39 -33.21 -56.62 24.10
CA SER A 39 -33.72 -55.30 23.76
C SER A 39 -34.38 -54.65 24.98
N SER A 40 -34.12 -53.36 25.18
CA SER A 40 -34.85 -52.54 26.15
C SER A 40 -36.21 -52.18 25.58
N GLY A 41 -37.21 -53.03 25.83
CA GLY A 41 -38.58 -52.81 25.38
C GLY A 41 -39.26 -51.63 26.10
N GLN A 42 -39.93 -50.78 25.31
CA GLN A 42 -40.90 -49.75 25.71
C GLN A 42 -40.67 -49.07 27.08
N LEU A 43 -39.55 -48.37 27.23
CA LEU A 43 -39.45 -47.31 28.23
C LEU A 43 -40.23 -46.09 27.71
N ALA A 44 -41.43 -45.88 28.25
CA ALA A 44 -42.23 -44.68 28.00
C ALA A 44 -41.70 -43.49 28.83
N GLY A 45 -41.40 -42.36 28.19
CA GLY A 45 -40.91 -41.16 28.87
C GLY A 45 -40.84 -39.94 27.96
N THR A 46 -41.01 -38.75 28.53
CA THR A 46 -40.83 -37.45 27.85
C THR A 46 -39.36 -37.07 27.84
N ALA A 47 -38.80 -36.68 26.70
CA ALA A 47 -37.41 -36.22 26.66
C ALA A 47 -37.31 -34.77 27.21
N PRO A 48 -36.40 -34.48 28.15
CA PRO A 48 -36.31 -33.19 28.87
C PRO A 48 -35.59 -32.10 28.05
N VAL A 49 -35.93 -31.98 26.77
CA VAL A 49 -35.24 -31.12 25.80
C VAL A 49 -35.95 -29.78 25.60
N ASN A 50 -35.22 -28.77 25.11
CA ASN A 50 -35.81 -27.52 24.65
C ASN A 50 -34.92 -26.86 23.57
N PRO A 51 -35.42 -26.59 22.36
CA PRO A 51 -36.78 -26.83 21.88
C PRO A 51 -37.06 -28.30 21.51
N PRO A 52 -38.34 -28.72 21.38
CA PRO A 52 -39.55 -27.91 21.56
C PRO A 52 -39.85 -27.52 23.02
N PHE A 53 -40.62 -26.44 23.21
CA PHE A 53 -40.90 -25.91 24.55
C PHE A 53 -41.77 -26.87 25.38
N GLY A 54 -41.26 -27.25 26.56
CA GLY A 54 -41.95 -28.14 27.50
C GLY A 54 -41.56 -29.62 27.44
N GLY A 55 -40.51 -29.95 26.66
CA GLY A 55 -40.06 -31.31 26.42
C GLY A 55 -40.64 -31.91 25.13
N PHE A 56 -40.01 -32.98 24.65
CA PHE A 56 -40.47 -33.70 23.46
C PHE A 56 -41.35 -34.90 23.88
N ALA A 57 -42.62 -34.90 23.46
CA ALA A 57 -43.55 -36.00 23.64
C ALA A 57 -43.43 -37.02 22.50
N ILE A 58 -43.70 -38.30 22.79
CA ILE A 58 -43.52 -39.42 21.85
C ILE A 58 -44.85 -40.16 21.70
N ASP A 59 -45.36 -40.32 20.49
CA ASP A 59 -46.68 -40.87 20.24
C ASP A 59 -46.70 -42.42 20.36
N GLY A 60 -47.51 -42.91 21.29
CA GLY A 60 -47.64 -44.35 21.57
C GLY A 60 -47.73 -44.70 23.05
N ASN A 61 -48.66 -44.05 23.76
CA ASN A 61 -48.90 -44.19 25.21
C ASN A 61 -47.85 -43.57 26.14
N VAL A 62 -46.98 -42.68 25.66
CA VAL A 62 -46.35 -41.67 26.54
C VAL A 62 -47.33 -40.50 26.68
N VAL A 63 -47.65 -40.10 27.91
CA VAL A 63 -48.59 -38.99 28.15
C VAL A 63 -47.83 -37.66 28.16
N ARG A 64 -48.35 -36.62 27.48
CA ARG A 64 -47.81 -35.24 27.58
C ARG A 64 -47.77 -34.82 29.05
N ALA A 65 -46.58 -34.50 29.57
CA ALA A 65 -46.40 -34.14 30.97
C ALA A 65 -47.10 -32.81 31.32
N THR A 66 -46.67 -31.71 30.68
CA THR A 66 -47.26 -30.36 30.84
C THR A 66 -47.01 -29.43 29.63
N GLY A 67 -46.60 -29.93 28.47
CA GLY A 67 -46.12 -29.10 27.34
C GLY A 67 -46.49 -29.65 25.96
N ASP A 68 -46.32 -28.82 24.94
CA ASP A 68 -46.93 -29.04 23.61
C ASP A 68 -45.99 -29.65 22.54
N GLY A 69 -44.76 -30.00 22.93
CA GLY A 69 -43.67 -30.38 22.03
C GLY A 69 -43.81 -31.72 21.30
N ASP A 70 -43.69 -31.68 19.97
CA ASP A 70 -44.01 -32.77 19.05
C ASP A 70 -43.32 -32.54 17.68
N TRP A 71 -43.30 -33.53 16.76
CA TRP A 71 -42.78 -33.31 15.40
C TRP A 71 -43.63 -32.31 14.62
N THR A 72 -44.96 -32.47 14.64
CA THR A 72 -45.89 -31.66 13.83
C THR A 72 -47.22 -31.46 14.56
N GLY A 73 -47.97 -30.44 14.18
CA GLY A 73 -49.24 -30.08 14.79
C GLY A 73 -50.28 -29.63 13.77
N THR A 74 -51.31 -28.92 14.24
CA THR A 74 -52.37 -28.36 13.38
C THR A 74 -52.56 -26.87 13.62
N GLY A 75 -52.67 -26.08 12.55
CA GLY A 75 -52.99 -24.66 12.60
C GLY A 75 -51.78 -23.73 12.73
N ALA A 76 -52.04 -22.45 13.02
CA ALA A 76 -51.00 -21.46 13.31
C ALA A 76 -50.54 -21.61 14.78
N GLN A 77 -49.23 -21.67 14.99
CA GLN A 77 -48.62 -22.11 16.26
C GLN A 77 -47.50 -21.17 16.71
N ALA A 78 -47.16 -21.21 18.00
CA ALA A 78 -46.07 -20.40 18.55
C ALA A 78 -44.69 -20.92 18.09
N PRO A 79 -43.66 -20.06 18.03
CA PRO A 79 -42.30 -20.50 17.68
C PRO A 79 -41.80 -21.59 18.63
N ASN A 80 -41.12 -22.59 18.07
CA ASN A 80 -40.56 -23.74 18.79
C ASN A 80 -41.58 -24.62 19.56
N THR A 81 -42.88 -24.55 19.25
CA THR A 81 -43.86 -25.54 19.76
C THR A 81 -43.71 -26.89 19.05
N TYR A 82 -43.41 -26.88 17.75
CA TYR A 82 -43.26 -28.08 16.92
C TYR A 82 -41.90 -28.08 16.21
N VAL A 83 -41.39 -29.28 15.91
CA VAL A 83 -40.07 -29.43 15.25
C VAL A 83 -40.13 -29.16 13.75
N LEU A 84 -41.22 -29.53 13.10
CA LEU A 84 -41.48 -29.39 11.67
C LEU A 84 -42.68 -28.49 11.40
N ASN A 85 -42.71 -27.88 10.22
CA ASN A 85 -43.78 -27.01 9.79
C ASN A 85 -45.06 -27.80 9.48
N PRO A 86 -46.23 -27.45 10.07
CA PRO A 86 -47.49 -28.20 9.93
C PRO A 86 -48.20 -28.02 8.57
N THR A 87 -47.49 -27.52 7.55
CA THR A 87 -47.97 -27.43 6.16
C THR A 87 -46.93 -27.95 5.18
N THR A 88 -45.64 -27.66 5.38
CA THR A 88 -44.56 -28.02 4.43
C THR A 88 -43.65 -29.16 4.91
N GLY A 89 -43.72 -29.55 6.19
CA GLY A 89 -42.78 -30.50 6.80
C GLY A 89 -41.34 -29.98 6.92
N ALA A 90 -41.09 -28.71 6.59
CA ALA A 90 -39.76 -28.11 6.71
C ALA A 90 -39.38 -27.92 8.19
N PRO A 91 -38.12 -28.17 8.58
CA PRO A 91 -37.63 -27.89 9.94
C PRO A 91 -37.90 -26.45 10.40
N LEU A 92 -38.41 -26.32 11.63
CA LEU A 92 -38.58 -25.04 12.33
C LEU A 92 -37.46 -24.74 13.32
N ILE A 93 -36.59 -25.72 13.59
CA ILE A 93 -35.56 -25.70 14.63
C ILE A 93 -34.19 -25.95 14.00
N VAL A 94 -33.15 -25.26 14.49
CA VAL A 94 -31.76 -25.50 14.05
C VAL A 94 -31.31 -26.90 14.48
N MET A 95 -30.72 -27.66 13.55
CA MET A 95 -30.45 -29.11 13.67
C MET A 95 -31.68 -30.03 13.79
N ALA A 96 -32.87 -29.55 13.41
CA ALA A 96 -33.93 -30.45 12.97
C ALA A 96 -33.79 -30.76 11.48
N TYR A 97 -34.08 -32.01 11.13
CA TYR A 97 -34.02 -32.56 9.78
C TYR A 97 -35.32 -33.32 9.53
N ARG A 98 -36.00 -33.02 8.42
CA ARG A 98 -36.92 -33.96 7.78
C ARG A 98 -36.20 -34.54 6.57
N LEU A 99 -36.26 -35.86 6.47
CA LEU A 99 -35.63 -36.68 5.45
C LEU A 99 -36.74 -37.45 4.76
N PHE A 100 -36.68 -37.55 3.44
CA PHE A 100 -37.77 -38.06 2.60
C PHE A 100 -37.21 -39.04 1.60
N ASP A 101 -37.95 -40.12 1.38
CA ASP A 101 -37.66 -41.12 0.38
C ASP A 101 -38.77 -41.21 -0.67
N ARG A 102 -38.53 -41.91 -1.78
CA ARG A 102 -39.67 -42.42 -2.58
C ARG A 102 -40.29 -43.62 -1.85
N TYR A 103 -41.37 -44.17 -2.40
CA TYR A 103 -42.05 -45.32 -1.79
C TYR A 103 -42.82 -46.07 -2.86
N ASN A 104 -42.76 -47.41 -2.83
CA ASN A 104 -43.42 -48.29 -3.79
C ASN A 104 -43.24 -47.92 -5.29
N ASP A 105 -42.18 -47.21 -5.67
CA ASP A 105 -41.84 -46.84 -7.06
C ASP A 105 -40.88 -47.88 -7.67
N GLN A 106 -41.02 -48.24 -8.95
CA GLN A 106 -40.19 -49.28 -9.57
C GLN A 106 -38.93 -48.74 -10.25
N ASP A 107 -38.93 -47.46 -10.64
CA ASP A 107 -37.91 -46.89 -11.54
C ASP A 107 -37.09 -45.79 -10.86
N LEU A 108 -37.53 -45.28 -9.70
CA LEU A 108 -36.96 -44.11 -9.02
C LEU A 108 -36.71 -44.30 -7.50
N ASP A 109 -37.01 -45.47 -6.96
CA ASP A 109 -36.93 -45.83 -5.53
C ASP A 109 -35.64 -46.62 -5.27
N ASP A 110 -34.82 -46.29 -4.27
CA ASP A 110 -33.41 -46.76 -4.24
C ASP A 110 -33.12 -47.79 -3.15
N ILE A 111 -32.97 -49.06 -3.55
CA ILE A 111 -32.61 -50.17 -2.64
C ILE A 111 -31.11 -50.48 -2.64
N PHE A 112 -30.64 -51.10 -1.55
CA PHE A 112 -29.31 -51.71 -1.50
C PHE A 112 -29.19 -52.91 -2.44
N ASP A 113 -28.08 -52.96 -3.18
CA ASP A 113 -27.76 -54.03 -4.12
C ASP A 113 -26.26 -54.35 -4.12
N GLY A 114 -25.90 -55.52 -3.58
CA GLY A 114 -24.51 -55.89 -3.35
C GLY A 114 -23.90 -55.26 -2.09
N GLY A 115 -23.10 -56.05 -1.36
CA GLY A 115 -22.48 -55.63 -0.09
C GLY A 115 -23.45 -55.27 1.03
N ASN A 116 -24.74 -55.60 0.89
CA ASN A 116 -25.87 -55.04 1.64
C ASN A 116 -25.99 -55.51 3.10
N LYS A 117 -24.91 -55.60 3.87
CA LYS A 117 -24.91 -55.96 5.29
C LYS A 117 -24.37 -54.82 6.15
N LEU A 118 -25.00 -54.57 7.29
CA LEU A 118 -24.64 -53.46 8.19
C LEU A 118 -23.15 -53.48 8.60
N PHE A 119 -22.58 -54.65 8.89
CA PHE A 119 -21.17 -54.80 9.29
C PHE A 119 -20.17 -54.71 8.12
N GLN A 120 -20.60 -54.79 6.86
CA GLN A 120 -19.71 -54.66 5.72
C GLN A 120 -19.24 -53.21 5.54
N ASN A 121 -18.10 -53.03 4.88
CA ASN A 121 -17.53 -51.71 4.60
C ASN A 121 -18.49 -50.93 3.67
N PRO A 122 -18.96 -49.72 4.04
CA PRO A 122 -19.88 -48.96 3.21
C PRO A 122 -19.36 -48.64 1.80
N ASN A 123 -18.05 -48.59 1.61
CA ASN A 123 -17.42 -48.45 0.28
C ASN A 123 -17.59 -49.69 -0.62
N THR A 124 -18.18 -50.77 -0.10
CA THR A 124 -18.54 -52.00 -0.84
C THR A 124 -20.05 -52.19 -0.97
N TRP A 125 -20.85 -51.27 -0.43
CA TRP A 125 -22.30 -51.26 -0.60
C TRP A 125 -22.63 -50.69 -1.99
N GLY A 126 -23.41 -51.42 -2.76
CA GLY A 126 -24.04 -50.91 -3.98
C GLY A 126 -25.50 -50.52 -3.73
N TRP A 127 -26.09 -49.80 -4.69
CA TRP A 127 -27.52 -49.51 -4.74
C TRP A 127 -28.04 -49.54 -6.18
N ARG A 128 -29.35 -49.75 -6.35
CA ARG A 128 -30.05 -49.59 -7.63
C ARG A 128 -31.46 -49.07 -7.41
N SER A 129 -31.99 -48.39 -8.42
CA SER A 129 -33.39 -47.99 -8.43
C SER A 129 -34.28 -49.22 -8.72
N GLN A 130 -35.00 -49.66 -7.69
CA GLN A 130 -36.02 -50.70 -7.69
C GLN A 130 -36.84 -50.61 -6.40
N LYS A 131 -38.17 -50.74 -6.52
CA LYS A 131 -39.11 -50.84 -5.40
C LYS A 131 -38.61 -51.67 -4.20
N PRO A 132 -38.59 -51.10 -2.97
CA PRO A 132 -38.37 -51.84 -1.73
C PRO A 132 -39.46 -52.87 -1.40
N PRO A 133 -39.18 -53.85 -0.53
CA PRO A 133 -40.22 -54.70 0.05
C PRO A 133 -41.09 -53.87 1.01
N ALA A 134 -42.41 -53.83 0.84
CA ALA A 134 -43.33 -52.93 1.58
C ALA A 134 -43.25 -52.93 3.13
N LYS A 135 -42.61 -53.91 3.78
CA LYS A 135 -42.36 -53.89 5.24
C LYS A 135 -41.07 -53.16 5.66
N ASP A 136 -40.19 -52.95 4.68
CA ASP A 136 -38.86 -52.35 4.77
C ASP A 136 -38.81 -51.01 3.97
N ASP A 137 -39.91 -50.63 3.33
CA ASP A 137 -40.17 -49.43 2.50
C ASP A 137 -40.51 -48.23 3.41
N MET A 138 -39.71 -47.15 3.34
CA MET A 138 -39.86 -45.90 4.09
C MET A 138 -40.45 -44.79 3.20
N ASN A 139 -40.86 -43.67 3.79
CA ASN A 139 -41.15 -42.44 3.03
C ASN A 139 -40.75 -41.16 3.78
N ASN A 140 -40.79 -41.16 5.11
CA ASN A 140 -40.29 -40.08 5.95
C ASN A 140 -39.42 -40.63 7.08
N ALA A 141 -38.32 -39.94 7.33
CA ALA A 141 -37.63 -39.97 8.61
C ALA A 141 -37.40 -38.55 9.12
N ALA A 142 -37.16 -38.42 10.41
CA ALA A 142 -36.82 -37.15 11.03
C ALA A 142 -35.72 -37.33 12.09
N ALA A 143 -34.96 -36.28 12.31
CA ALA A 143 -33.95 -36.21 13.37
C ALA A 143 -33.92 -34.79 13.95
N LEU A 144 -33.75 -34.67 15.26
CA LEU A 144 -33.48 -33.42 15.97
C LEU A 144 -32.31 -33.64 16.91
N LEU A 145 -31.26 -32.84 16.73
CA LEU A 145 -30.15 -32.73 17.68
C LEU A 145 -30.37 -31.47 18.53
N THR A 146 -30.55 -31.64 19.83
CA THR A 146 -30.96 -30.57 20.76
C THR A 146 -30.31 -30.79 22.12
N MET A 147 -30.29 -29.76 22.99
CA MET A 147 -29.76 -29.89 24.36
C MET A 147 -30.90 -29.87 25.38
N ALA A 148 -30.74 -30.67 26.44
CA ALA A 148 -31.57 -30.60 27.62
C ALA A 148 -31.11 -29.42 28.51
N PRO A 149 -31.95 -28.38 28.73
CA PRO A 149 -31.57 -27.22 29.54
C PRO A 149 -31.40 -27.52 31.04
N SER A 150 -31.75 -28.74 31.48
CA SER A 150 -31.66 -29.18 32.88
C SER A 150 -30.30 -29.74 33.29
N ASP A 151 -29.60 -30.42 32.38
CA ASP A 151 -28.30 -31.06 32.64
C ASP A 151 -27.24 -30.78 31.56
N GLY A 152 -27.58 -30.03 30.49
CA GLY A 152 -26.67 -29.68 29.40
C GLY A 152 -26.38 -30.84 28.44
N HIS A 153 -27.06 -31.97 28.60
CA HIS A 153 -26.83 -33.14 27.77
C HIS A 153 -27.40 -32.96 26.36
N ILE A 154 -26.72 -33.51 25.37
CA ILE A 154 -27.17 -33.53 23.98
C ILE A 154 -28.10 -34.73 23.81
N TRP A 155 -29.27 -34.48 23.24
CA TRP A 155 -30.27 -35.47 22.90
C TRP A 155 -30.43 -35.54 21.38
N LEU A 156 -30.45 -36.77 20.88
CA LEU A 156 -30.89 -37.13 19.54
C LEU A 156 -32.33 -37.63 19.65
N ILE A 157 -33.28 -36.86 19.12
CA ILE A 157 -34.64 -37.33 18.84
C ILE A 157 -34.65 -37.83 17.39
N ILE A 158 -35.24 -38.99 17.13
CA ILE A 158 -35.32 -39.61 15.81
C ILE A 158 -36.68 -40.24 15.59
N ALA A 159 -37.13 -40.25 14.34
CA ALA A 159 -38.38 -40.92 13.96
C ALA A 159 -38.35 -41.39 12.51
N GLY A 160 -39.20 -42.35 12.17
CA GLY A 160 -39.39 -42.80 10.80
C GLY A 160 -40.63 -43.68 10.62
N ASP A 161 -41.08 -43.78 9.39
CA ASP A 161 -42.27 -44.53 9.01
C ASP A 161 -41.96 -45.85 8.28
N ARG A 162 -43.01 -46.60 7.95
CA ARG A 162 -42.97 -47.82 7.14
C ARG A 162 -44.25 -47.99 6.34
N MET A 163 -44.18 -48.47 5.10
CA MET A 163 -45.37 -48.60 4.26
C MET A 163 -46.37 -49.64 4.83
N SER A 164 -45.88 -50.82 5.21
CA SER A 164 -46.69 -51.91 5.79
C SER A 164 -46.58 -51.95 7.31
N THR A 165 -47.73 -51.86 7.98
CA THR A 165 -47.86 -52.06 9.43
C THR A 165 -47.84 -53.54 9.86
N ASN A 166 -47.90 -54.48 8.90
CA ASN A 166 -47.89 -55.92 9.19
C ASN A 166 -46.46 -56.46 9.31
N GLY A 167 -46.18 -57.18 10.41
CA GLY A 167 -44.91 -57.83 10.68
C GLY A 167 -43.89 -56.94 11.40
N THR A 168 -42.69 -57.50 11.62
CA THR A 168 -41.59 -56.82 12.30
C THR A 168 -40.65 -56.15 11.30
N SER A 169 -40.28 -54.90 11.57
CA SER A 169 -39.36 -54.09 10.75
C SER A 169 -38.44 -53.23 11.62
N TYR A 170 -37.37 -52.71 11.02
CA TYR A 170 -36.21 -52.15 11.73
C TYR A 170 -35.64 -50.97 10.94
N LEU A 171 -35.46 -49.82 11.59
CA LEU A 171 -34.88 -48.60 11.01
C LEU A 171 -33.57 -48.28 11.75
N ASP A 172 -32.44 -48.29 11.03
CA ASP A 172 -31.10 -47.97 11.53
C ASP A 172 -30.74 -46.51 11.24
N PHE A 173 -30.56 -45.73 12.30
CA PHE A 173 -30.03 -44.37 12.27
C PHE A 173 -28.53 -44.44 12.58
N GLU A 174 -27.69 -44.40 11.54
CA GLU A 174 -26.24 -44.58 11.67
C GLU A 174 -25.50 -43.25 11.60
N LEU A 175 -24.74 -42.93 12.66
CA LEU A 175 -23.97 -41.71 12.84
C LEU A 175 -22.47 -41.99 12.67
N TYR A 176 -21.89 -41.35 11.66
CA TYR A 176 -20.49 -41.50 11.27
C TYR A 176 -19.66 -40.29 11.71
N LYS A 177 -18.47 -40.51 12.28
CA LYS A 177 -17.48 -39.46 12.60
C LYS A 177 -16.74 -38.91 11.38
N ASN A 178 -16.94 -39.53 10.23
CA ASN A 178 -16.38 -39.14 8.96
C ASN A 178 -17.47 -39.10 7.90
N THR A 179 -17.22 -38.38 6.81
CA THR A 179 -18.21 -38.17 5.76
C THR A 179 -18.47 -39.47 5.00
N ILE A 180 -19.74 -39.86 4.95
CA ILE A 180 -20.29 -40.83 3.99
C ILE A 180 -21.21 -40.12 3.00
N THR A 181 -21.11 -40.45 1.71
CA THR A 181 -21.98 -39.94 0.64
C THR A 181 -22.41 -41.06 -0.31
N LYS A 182 -23.60 -40.92 -0.90
CA LYS A 182 -24.02 -41.72 -2.06
C LYS A 182 -23.16 -41.37 -3.27
N THR A 183 -22.90 -42.33 -4.14
CA THR A 183 -22.15 -42.16 -5.40
C THR A 183 -22.79 -42.98 -6.51
N GLY A 184 -22.59 -42.61 -7.77
CA GLY A 184 -23.09 -43.37 -8.93
C GLY A 184 -23.79 -42.54 -9.99
N GLY A 185 -24.59 -43.23 -10.82
CA GLY A 185 -25.48 -42.63 -11.82
C GLY A 185 -26.92 -42.51 -11.30
N PRO A 186 -27.90 -42.23 -12.17
CA PRO A 186 -29.30 -42.00 -11.76
C PRO A 186 -30.13 -43.26 -11.50
N LEU A 187 -29.57 -44.46 -11.71
CA LEU A 187 -30.29 -45.75 -11.56
C LEU A 187 -29.50 -46.81 -10.77
N THR A 188 -28.22 -46.57 -10.50
CA THR A 188 -27.35 -47.48 -9.73
C THR A 188 -26.03 -46.81 -9.36
N GLY A 189 -25.42 -47.29 -8.28
CA GLY A 189 -24.17 -46.76 -7.76
C GLY A 189 -23.69 -47.50 -6.52
N GLY A 190 -23.03 -46.76 -5.63
CA GLY A 190 -22.61 -47.23 -4.33
C GLY A 190 -22.47 -46.08 -3.35
N PHE A 191 -21.55 -46.20 -2.40
CA PHE A 191 -21.27 -45.17 -1.40
C PHE A 191 -19.76 -44.96 -1.25
N ASN A 192 -19.37 -43.77 -0.80
CA ASN A 192 -18.00 -43.44 -0.43
C ASN A 192 -18.00 -43.00 1.04
N SER A 193 -17.15 -43.61 1.87
CA SER A 193 -16.99 -43.28 3.29
C SER A 193 -15.52 -43.20 3.67
N THR A 194 -15.12 -42.05 4.22
CA THR A 194 -13.72 -41.75 4.56
C THR A 194 -13.27 -42.32 5.91
N GLY A 195 -14.09 -43.15 6.56
CA GLY A 195 -13.75 -43.82 7.82
C GLY A 195 -12.59 -44.83 7.67
N PRO A 196 -11.49 -44.72 8.44
CA PRO A 196 -10.27 -45.52 8.23
C PRO A 196 -10.41 -47.00 8.67
N ASN A 197 -11.37 -47.31 9.53
CA ASN A 197 -11.61 -48.64 10.10
C ASN A 197 -12.64 -49.41 9.25
N GLY A 198 -12.35 -49.57 7.96
CA GLY A 198 -13.23 -50.26 7.01
C GLY A 198 -14.44 -49.43 6.56
N GLY A 199 -14.25 -48.15 6.24
CA GLY A 199 -15.33 -47.22 5.89
C GLY A 199 -16.12 -46.72 7.10
N ARG A 200 -15.57 -46.88 8.31
CA ARG A 200 -16.08 -46.41 9.60
C ARG A 200 -14.94 -45.93 10.49
N THR A 201 -15.26 -45.35 11.63
CA THR A 201 -14.33 -44.81 12.64
C THR A 201 -14.65 -45.41 14.00
N ILE A 202 -13.66 -45.67 14.85
CA ILE A 202 -13.93 -46.17 16.21
C ILE A 202 -14.85 -45.19 16.96
N GLY A 203 -16.00 -45.70 17.43
CA GLY A 203 -17.06 -44.94 18.06
C GLY A 203 -18.05 -44.27 17.11
N ASP A 204 -18.07 -44.61 15.81
CA ASP A 204 -19.30 -44.52 15.00
C ASP A 204 -20.40 -45.36 15.67
N ILE A 205 -21.67 -44.98 15.53
CA ILE A 205 -22.80 -45.67 16.20
C ILE A 205 -23.95 -45.93 15.23
N SER A 206 -24.66 -47.04 15.42
CA SER A 206 -25.94 -47.32 14.78
C SER A 206 -27.03 -47.52 15.83
N ILE A 207 -28.15 -46.82 15.66
CA ILE A 207 -29.29 -46.82 16.58
C ILE A 207 -30.48 -47.43 15.83
N THR A 208 -30.90 -48.63 16.20
CA THR A 208 -32.06 -49.28 15.57
C THR A 208 -33.34 -48.95 16.34
N LEU A 209 -34.34 -48.38 15.68
CA LEU A 209 -35.74 -48.39 16.14
C LEU A 209 -36.42 -49.67 15.61
N GLN A 210 -37.08 -50.43 16.48
CA GLN A 210 -37.61 -51.77 16.18
C GLN A 210 -39.13 -51.85 16.40
N TYR A 211 -39.88 -52.23 15.35
CA TYR A 211 -41.32 -52.50 15.40
C TYR A 211 -41.61 -53.95 15.84
N THR A 212 -41.28 -54.32 17.07
CA THR A 212 -41.40 -55.71 17.53
C THR A 212 -42.86 -56.16 17.70
N ALA A 213 -43.12 -57.46 17.52
CA ALA A 213 -44.45 -58.08 17.55
C ALA A 213 -45.51 -57.36 16.67
N GLY A 214 -45.17 -57.10 15.40
CA GLY A 214 -46.05 -56.39 14.47
C GLY A 214 -46.02 -54.85 14.62
N GLY A 215 -45.18 -54.31 15.51
CA GLY A 215 -45.20 -52.91 15.94
C GLY A 215 -45.88 -52.70 17.28
N SER A 216 -46.52 -53.73 17.86
CA SER A 216 -47.21 -53.66 19.16
C SER A 216 -46.29 -53.25 20.33
N PHE A 217 -44.97 -53.46 20.17
CA PHE A 217 -43.95 -52.99 21.10
C PHE A 217 -42.82 -52.30 20.34
N ALA A 218 -42.58 -51.03 20.65
CA ALA A 218 -41.37 -50.33 20.23
C ALA A 218 -40.18 -50.72 21.13
N ALA A 219 -39.02 -50.92 20.52
CA ALA A 219 -37.76 -51.09 21.23
C ALA A 219 -36.63 -50.36 20.49
N VAL A 220 -35.57 -50.04 21.22
CA VAL A 220 -34.35 -49.42 20.68
C VAL A 220 -33.14 -50.28 21.02
N SER A 221 -32.19 -50.39 20.10
CA SER A 221 -30.90 -51.07 20.31
C SER A 221 -29.73 -50.24 19.79
N PHE A 222 -28.63 -50.26 20.51
CA PHE A 222 -27.45 -49.44 20.23
C PHE A 222 -26.25 -50.31 19.88
N LEU A 223 -25.64 -50.00 18.74
CA LEU A 223 -24.42 -50.63 18.26
C LEU A 223 -23.30 -49.59 18.21
N LYS A 224 -22.13 -49.89 18.77
CA LYS A 224 -20.94 -49.03 18.74
C LYS A 224 -19.84 -49.70 17.93
N TRP A 225 -19.29 -49.01 16.94
CA TRP A 225 -18.19 -49.52 16.12
C TRP A 225 -16.91 -49.51 16.95
N THR A 226 -16.31 -50.68 17.14
CA THR A 226 -15.12 -50.87 17.96
C THR A 226 -14.17 -51.85 17.31
N ASN A 227 -12.90 -51.88 17.72
CA ASN A 227 -12.07 -53.03 17.41
C ASN A 227 -12.57 -54.26 18.22
N THR A 228 -12.51 -55.43 17.59
CA THR A 228 -12.83 -56.73 18.19
C THR A 228 -11.61 -57.65 18.28
N SER A 229 -10.52 -57.28 17.60
CA SER A 229 -9.16 -57.81 17.76
C SER A 229 -8.15 -56.71 17.41
N GLU A 230 -6.86 -57.03 17.26
CA GLU A 230 -5.84 -56.05 16.81
C GLU A 230 -6.12 -55.49 15.40
N THR A 231 -6.83 -56.24 14.55
CA THR A 231 -7.03 -55.90 13.12
C THR A 231 -8.48 -55.95 12.64
N THR A 232 -9.41 -56.53 13.42
CA THR A 232 -10.84 -56.58 13.08
C THR A 232 -11.65 -55.50 13.79
N PHE A 233 -12.64 -54.97 13.10
CA PHE A 233 -13.62 -54.02 13.62
C PHE A 233 -15.03 -54.59 13.38
N ASP A 234 -15.93 -54.39 14.35
CA ASP A 234 -17.34 -54.79 14.23
C ASP A 234 -18.21 -53.90 15.13
N TYR A 235 -19.52 -53.99 14.92
CA TYR A 235 -20.53 -53.40 15.78
C TYR A 235 -20.79 -54.27 17.02
N VAL A 236 -20.54 -53.70 18.20
CA VAL A 236 -20.79 -54.33 19.49
C VAL A 236 -22.01 -53.69 20.18
N ASP A 237 -22.88 -54.56 20.71
CA ASP A 237 -24.09 -54.19 21.44
C ASP A 237 -23.74 -53.36 22.69
N THR A 238 -24.38 -52.20 22.83
CA THR A 238 -24.22 -51.28 23.95
C THR A 238 -25.55 -51.14 24.70
N ILE A 239 -25.56 -51.41 26.00
CA ILE A 239 -26.78 -51.24 26.82
C ILE A 239 -26.89 -49.76 27.22
N PRO A 240 -28.03 -49.07 26.94
CA PRO A 240 -28.22 -47.69 27.33
C PRO A 240 -28.37 -47.55 28.86
N PRO A 241 -27.79 -46.52 29.49
CA PRO A 241 -28.11 -46.15 30.86
C PRO A 241 -29.62 -45.98 31.10
N THR A 242 -30.10 -46.35 32.29
CA THR A 242 -31.53 -46.25 32.62
C THR A 242 -32.01 -44.80 32.53
N GLY A 243 -33.01 -44.54 31.68
CA GLY A 243 -33.53 -43.21 31.41
C GLY A 243 -32.79 -42.40 30.35
N SER A 244 -31.79 -42.97 29.66
CA SER A 244 -31.08 -42.31 28.56
C SER A 244 -31.63 -42.64 27.16
N ALA A 245 -32.68 -43.46 27.07
CA ALA A 245 -33.27 -43.91 25.82
C ALA A 245 -34.77 -44.24 25.99
N TYR A 246 -35.60 -43.72 25.09
CA TYR A 246 -37.05 -43.95 25.01
C TYR A 246 -37.42 -44.31 23.56
N ALA A 247 -38.49 -45.09 23.38
CA ALA A 247 -39.07 -45.37 22.06
C ALA A 247 -40.56 -45.72 22.15
N ALA A 248 -41.35 -45.24 21.19
CA ALA A 248 -42.77 -45.55 21.04
C ALA A 248 -43.16 -45.64 19.57
N ALA A 249 -44.24 -46.38 19.28
CA ALA A 249 -44.83 -46.47 17.94
C ALA A 249 -46.31 -46.09 18.03
N ASN A 250 -46.83 -45.44 16.99
CA ASN A 250 -48.10 -44.71 17.10
C ASN A 250 -49.31 -45.62 17.37
N GLY A 251 -49.91 -45.48 18.55
CA GLY A 251 -51.08 -46.27 18.96
C GLY A 251 -52.40 -45.85 18.30
N GLY A 252 -52.42 -44.69 17.62
CA GLY A 252 -53.58 -44.10 16.96
C GLY A 252 -53.18 -43.38 15.67
N ASN A 253 -54.15 -42.77 14.99
CA ASN A 253 -53.90 -42.02 13.76
C ASN A 253 -53.23 -40.67 14.04
N ILE A 254 -52.05 -40.43 13.46
CA ILE A 254 -51.32 -39.15 13.55
C ILE A 254 -51.56 -38.33 12.27
N PRO A 255 -52.02 -37.07 12.36
CA PRO A 255 -52.06 -36.16 11.21
C PRO A 255 -50.65 -35.82 10.71
N ILE A 256 -50.39 -36.04 9.42
CA ILE A 256 -49.13 -35.67 8.75
C ILE A 256 -49.46 -34.77 7.55
N PRO A 257 -49.58 -33.44 7.76
CA PRO A 257 -50.12 -32.53 6.73
C PRO A 257 -49.27 -32.42 5.46
N TYR A 258 -47.98 -32.73 5.57
CA TYR A 258 -47.02 -32.75 4.45
C TYR A 258 -46.94 -34.10 3.71
N GLY A 259 -47.75 -35.09 4.12
CA GLY A 259 -47.94 -36.37 3.44
C GLY A 259 -46.96 -37.49 3.83
N ALA A 260 -47.49 -38.71 3.90
CA ALA A 260 -46.74 -39.97 3.95
C ALA A 260 -47.49 -41.06 3.18
N PHE A 261 -46.78 -41.83 2.33
CA PHE A 261 -47.34 -42.91 1.50
C PHE A 261 -48.61 -42.53 0.69
N GLY A 262 -48.71 -41.25 0.28
CA GLY A 262 -49.87 -40.72 -0.45
C GLY A 262 -51.09 -40.35 0.41
N LEU A 263 -50.97 -40.41 1.74
CA LEU A 263 -51.99 -40.04 2.72
C LEU A 263 -51.51 -38.88 3.61
N ASN A 264 -52.42 -38.10 4.16
CA ASN A 264 -52.10 -37.03 5.12
C ASN A 264 -52.26 -37.49 6.59
N THR A 265 -52.23 -38.79 6.84
CA THR A 265 -52.49 -39.39 8.16
C THR A 265 -51.86 -40.78 8.27
N TYR A 266 -50.95 -40.96 9.23
CA TYR A 266 -50.42 -42.29 9.57
C TYR A 266 -51.53 -43.17 10.15
N GLN A 267 -51.53 -44.45 9.80
CA GLN A 267 -52.32 -45.48 10.46
C GLN A 267 -51.61 -45.99 11.72
N PRO A 268 -52.30 -46.60 12.69
CA PRO A 268 -51.64 -47.16 13.88
C PRO A 268 -50.52 -48.14 13.50
N LEU A 269 -49.40 -48.06 14.22
CA LEU A 269 -48.16 -48.84 14.03
C LEU A 269 -47.44 -48.58 12.69
N GLN A 270 -47.64 -47.42 12.06
CA GLN A 270 -47.01 -47.00 10.80
C GLN A 270 -45.84 -46.02 11.01
N PHE A 271 -45.74 -45.40 12.19
CA PHE A 271 -44.72 -44.44 12.59
C PHE A 271 -44.08 -44.86 13.92
N ILE A 272 -42.75 -44.73 14.02
CA ILE A 272 -41.97 -45.04 15.23
C ILE A 272 -41.02 -43.89 15.53
N GLU A 273 -40.79 -43.68 16.81
CA GLU A 273 -39.98 -42.61 17.34
C GLU A 273 -39.05 -43.12 18.44
N GLY A 274 -37.97 -42.38 18.68
CA GLY A 274 -37.12 -42.56 19.85
C GLY A 274 -36.40 -41.28 20.25
N ALA A 275 -36.08 -41.19 21.54
CA ALA A 275 -35.32 -40.08 22.11
C ALA A 275 -34.15 -40.63 22.93
N ILE A 276 -32.94 -40.18 22.60
CA ILE A 276 -31.68 -40.75 23.07
C ILE A 276 -30.77 -39.65 23.59
N ASP A 277 -30.34 -39.76 24.85
CA ASP A 277 -29.28 -38.94 25.42
C ASP A 277 -27.93 -39.43 24.91
N ILE A 278 -27.43 -38.81 23.84
CA ILE A 278 -26.21 -39.23 23.18
C ILE A 278 -24.97 -38.92 24.04
N THR A 279 -25.04 -37.91 24.93
CA THR A 279 -23.99 -37.59 25.90
C THR A 279 -23.82 -38.72 26.93
N ARG A 280 -24.90 -39.31 27.46
CA ARG A 280 -24.85 -40.50 28.33
C ARG A 280 -24.39 -41.75 27.57
N MET A 281 -24.77 -41.90 26.30
CA MET A 281 -24.38 -43.06 25.47
C MET A 281 -22.90 -43.10 25.07
N LEU A 282 -22.27 -41.94 24.82
CA LEU A 282 -20.88 -41.89 24.36
C LEU A 282 -19.87 -42.11 25.49
N GLY A 283 -20.25 -41.79 26.73
CA GLY A 283 -19.32 -41.38 27.79
C GLY A 283 -19.09 -39.87 27.72
N ALA A 284 -18.77 -39.25 28.86
CA ALA A 284 -18.76 -37.80 29.01
C ALA A 284 -17.98 -37.07 27.88
N ILE A 285 -18.65 -36.15 27.19
CA ILE A 285 -18.05 -35.23 26.24
C ILE A 285 -17.27 -34.20 27.08
N SER A 286 -16.00 -34.52 27.37
CA SER A 286 -15.29 -34.01 28.55
C SER A 286 -14.25 -32.93 28.27
N ASP A 287 -14.21 -32.36 27.06
CA ASP A 287 -13.36 -31.20 26.75
C ASP A 287 -14.21 -29.94 26.54
N PRO A 288 -14.08 -28.90 27.39
CA PRO A 288 -14.69 -27.58 27.16
C PRO A 288 -14.25 -26.93 25.84
N ALA A 289 -13.09 -27.30 25.28
CA ALA A 289 -12.61 -26.78 23.99
C ALA A 289 -13.44 -27.26 22.78
N ASP A 290 -14.18 -28.37 22.89
CA ASP A 290 -14.98 -28.92 21.80
C ASP A 290 -16.29 -28.14 21.53
N CYS A 291 -16.62 -27.08 22.29
CA CYS A 291 -17.86 -26.30 22.12
C CYS A 291 -19.15 -27.15 22.12
N ALA A 292 -19.17 -28.19 22.96
CA ALA A 292 -20.20 -29.22 23.01
C ALA A 292 -20.49 -29.90 21.64
N ARG A 293 -19.52 -29.91 20.71
CA ARG A 293 -19.70 -30.56 19.42
C ARG A 293 -19.88 -32.06 19.56
N LEU A 294 -20.77 -32.63 18.75
CA LEU A 294 -20.75 -34.08 18.53
C LEU A 294 -19.62 -34.44 17.57
N PRO A 295 -18.94 -35.59 17.75
CA PRO A 295 -17.87 -36.02 16.85
C PRO A 295 -18.38 -36.51 15.48
N PHE A 296 -19.69 -36.43 15.21
CA PHE A 296 -20.36 -36.99 14.05
C PHE A 296 -20.52 -35.95 12.92
N LYS A 297 -20.26 -36.39 11.68
CA LYS A 297 -20.29 -35.58 10.45
C LYS A 297 -21.37 -36.02 9.46
N SER A 298 -21.91 -37.25 9.58
CA SER A 298 -23.01 -37.73 8.74
C SER A 298 -24.03 -38.54 9.52
N LEU A 299 -25.29 -38.48 9.09
CA LEU A 299 -26.38 -39.36 9.48
C LEU A 299 -26.88 -40.12 8.24
N PHE A 300 -27.02 -41.45 8.35
CA PHE A 300 -27.46 -42.30 7.25
C PHE A 300 -28.54 -43.30 7.72
N ILE A 301 -29.77 -43.13 7.23
CA ILE A 301 -30.96 -43.87 7.67
C ILE A 301 -31.28 -44.99 6.69
N LYS A 302 -31.48 -46.20 7.21
CA LYS A 302 -31.59 -47.44 6.43
C LYS A 302 -32.61 -48.41 7.05
N THR A 303 -33.23 -49.29 6.26
CA THR A 303 -33.97 -50.45 6.80
C THR A 303 -33.22 -51.76 6.63
N LYS A 304 -33.58 -52.74 7.47
CA LYS A 304 -33.01 -54.09 7.42
C LYS A 304 -34.03 -55.20 7.67
N SER A 305 -33.78 -56.36 7.06
CA SER A 305 -34.75 -57.46 6.99
C SER A 305 -35.02 -58.19 8.31
N SER A 306 -34.12 -58.11 9.29
CA SER A 306 -34.25 -58.67 10.65
C SER A 306 -33.43 -57.87 11.68
N ALA A 307 -33.55 -58.23 12.97
CA ALA A 307 -32.75 -57.65 14.06
C ALA A 307 -31.25 -58.04 13.97
N GLU A 308 -30.93 -59.09 13.23
CA GLU A 308 -29.59 -59.67 13.17
C GLU A 308 -28.57 -58.70 12.56
N ARG A 309 -27.34 -58.69 13.10
CA ARG A 309 -26.23 -57.93 12.48
C ARG A 309 -25.93 -58.40 11.04
N THR A 310 -26.30 -59.62 10.69
CA THR A 310 -26.19 -60.23 9.34
C THR A 310 -27.44 -60.05 8.47
N ALA A 311 -28.43 -59.27 8.90
CA ALA A 311 -29.60 -58.91 8.10
C ALA A 311 -29.20 -58.28 6.76
N ASP A 312 -30.05 -58.45 5.75
CA ASP A 312 -29.98 -57.63 4.54
C ASP A 312 -30.43 -56.22 4.90
N LEU A 313 -29.62 -55.22 4.60
CA LEU A 313 -30.10 -53.87 4.33
C LEU A 313 -31.04 -53.94 3.10
N LYS A 314 -32.09 -53.11 3.11
CA LYS A 314 -33.10 -53.06 2.04
C LYS A 314 -33.23 -51.68 1.45
N ASP A 315 -33.71 -50.72 2.23
CA ASP A 315 -34.09 -49.38 1.79
C ASP A 315 -33.23 -48.30 2.45
N PHE A 316 -33.12 -47.10 1.87
CA PHE A 316 -32.36 -46.00 2.47
C PHE A 316 -32.68 -44.59 1.98
N ILE A 317 -32.78 -43.66 2.94
CA ILE A 317 -32.73 -42.23 2.62
C ILE A 317 -31.27 -41.81 2.47
N GLU A 318 -30.99 -40.97 1.48
CA GLU A 318 -29.63 -40.52 1.13
C GLU A 318 -28.87 -39.92 2.35
N PRO A 319 -27.59 -40.31 2.58
CA PRO A 319 -26.83 -39.86 3.75
C PRO A 319 -26.59 -38.35 3.75
N ILE A 320 -27.09 -37.68 4.80
CA ILE A 320 -26.88 -36.24 5.01
C ILE A 320 -25.62 -35.95 5.81
N GLN A 321 -25.03 -34.77 5.57
CA GLN A 321 -23.98 -34.23 6.41
C GLN A 321 -24.58 -33.42 7.56
N ILE A 322 -24.00 -33.54 8.75
CA ILE A 322 -24.40 -32.83 9.97
C ILE A 322 -23.20 -32.07 10.55
N ASN A 323 -23.42 -30.84 11.01
CA ASN A 323 -22.42 -30.01 11.70
C ASN A 323 -23.03 -29.59 13.04
N ALA A 324 -22.90 -30.45 14.04
CA ALA A 324 -23.51 -30.25 15.35
C ALA A 324 -22.56 -29.47 16.28
N CYS A 325 -22.53 -28.13 16.19
CA CYS A 325 -22.03 -27.27 17.26
C CYS A 325 -23.18 -26.55 17.98
N PHE A 326 -23.14 -26.56 19.31
CA PHE A 326 -24.23 -26.06 20.14
C PHE A 326 -23.95 -24.74 20.84
N ASP A 327 -22.75 -24.17 20.70
CA ASP A 327 -22.50 -22.82 21.22
C ASP A 327 -23.27 -21.76 20.42
N ARG A 328 -23.79 -20.79 21.16
CA ARG A 328 -24.60 -19.65 20.72
C ARG A 328 -24.18 -18.35 21.41
N THR A 329 -23.12 -18.40 22.20
CA THR A 329 -22.45 -17.21 22.71
C THR A 329 -21.65 -16.59 21.57
N LYS A 330 -21.28 -15.32 21.71
CA LYS A 330 -20.50 -14.60 20.70
C LYS A 330 -19.09 -14.34 21.25
N PRO A 331 -18.05 -14.39 20.40
CA PRO A 331 -16.72 -13.91 20.77
C PRO A 331 -16.75 -12.52 21.39
N VAL A 332 -16.03 -12.35 22.50
CA VAL A 332 -15.92 -11.06 23.20
C VAL A 332 -14.55 -10.47 22.90
N PHE A 333 -14.52 -9.26 22.32
CA PHE A 333 -13.29 -8.47 22.19
C PHE A 333 -12.80 -8.04 23.59
N THR A 334 -11.77 -8.73 24.10
CA THR A 334 -11.05 -8.36 25.32
C THR A 334 -10.05 -7.23 25.10
N SER A 335 -9.65 -6.99 23.85
CA SER A 335 -8.99 -5.77 23.40
C SER A 335 -9.52 -5.36 22.03
N CYS A 336 -10.08 -4.15 21.92
CA CYS A 336 -10.32 -3.49 20.64
C CYS A 336 -9.33 -2.32 20.48
N PRO A 337 -8.59 -2.19 19.38
CA PRO A 337 -7.64 -1.10 19.18
C PRO A 337 -8.36 0.26 19.16
N ALA A 338 -7.95 1.16 20.06
CA ALA A 338 -8.48 2.51 20.08
C ALA A 338 -8.23 3.23 18.74
N GLY A 339 -9.20 4.06 18.35
CA GLY A 339 -9.03 5.00 17.26
C GLY A 339 -7.98 6.06 17.57
N SER A 340 -7.38 6.65 16.54
CA SER A 340 -6.42 7.74 16.70
C SER A 340 -6.68 8.86 15.70
N ASN A 341 -6.49 10.09 16.17
CA ASN A 341 -6.25 11.22 15.27
C ASN A 341 -4.80 11.12 14.79
N LEU A 342 -4.61 11.00 13.48
CA LEU A 342 -3.29 10.82 12.86
C LEU A 342 -2.58 12.16 12.57
N GLY A 343 -3.21 13.29 12.93
CA GLY A 343 -2.68 14.64 12.76
C GLY A 343 -3.03 15.24 11.39
N CYS A 344 -2.23 16.20 10.95
CA CYS A 344 -2.35 16.79 9.63
C CYS A 344 -1.52 16.01 8.60
N ASN A 345 -2.11 15.71 7.44
CA ASN A 345 -1.50 15.02 6.29
C ASN A 345 -0.72 13.73 6.63
N PRO A 346 -1.32 12.75 7.34
CA PRO A 346 -0.67 11.49 7.68
C PRO A 346 -0.43 10.61 6.44
N VAL A 347 0.57 9.73 6.55
CA VAL A 347 1.06 8.89 5.46
C VAL A 347 0.20 7.63 5.19
N GLY A 348 -0.86 7.42 5.97
CA GLY A 348 -1.74 6.25 5.89
C GLY A 348 -2.19 5.76 7.28
N LEU A 349 -2.97 4.68 7.30
CA LEU A 349 -3.41 4.07 8.55
C LEU A 349 -2.31 3.18 9.16
N PRO A 350 -2.15 3.14 10.49
CA PRO A 350 -1.37 2.11 11.18
C PRO A 350 -1.82 0.70 10.79
N LEU A 351 -0.88 -0.25 10.74
CA LEU A 351 -1.18 -1.66 10.47
C LEU A 351 -2.17 -2.24 11.52
N PRO A 352 -3.05 -3.18 11.14
CA PRO A 352 -3.97 -3.82 12.08
C PRO A 352 -3.20 -4.67 13.10
N ALA A 353 -3.26 -4.27 14.37
CA ALA A 353 -2.60 -4.95 15.48
C ALA A 353 -3.31 -4.65 16.82
N GLY A 354 -3.24 -5.58 17.77
CA GLY A 354 -3.77 -5.40 19.13
C GLY A 354 -5.27 -5.67 19.31
N ALA A 355 -5.98 -6.09 18.25
CA ALA A 355 -7.32 -6.65 18.39
C ALA A 355 -7.22 -8.08 18.93
N VAL A 356 -7.86 -8.33 20.08
CA VAL A 356 -7.90 -9.63 20.74
C VAL A 356 -9.34 -9.91 21.11
N ALA A 357 -9.84 -11.05 20.65
CA ALA A 357 -11.13 -11.59 21.05
C ALA A 357 -10.94 -12.97 21.67
N THR A 358 -11.79 -13.29 22.63
CA THR A 358 -11.83 -14.57 23.33
C THR A 358 -13.29 -15.00 23.43
N ASP A 359 -13.53 -16.29 23.28
CA ASP A 359 -14.83 -16.88 23.50
C ASP A 359 -14.79 -17.80 24.75
N ASN A 360 -15.95 -18.24 25.23
CA ASN A 360 -16.07 -19.27 26.26
C ASN A 360 -15.62 -20.67 25.79
N CYS A 361 -15.56 -20.95 24.49
CA CYS A 361 -14.97 -22.19 23.97
C CYS A 361 -14.22 -22.01 22.65
N GLY A 362 -13.38 -22.99 22.29
CA GLY A 362 -12.66 -23.01 21.02
C GLY A 362 -11.61 -21.90 20.83
N VAL A 363 -11.30 -21.61 19.57
CA VAL A 363 -10.35 -20.58 19.15
C VAL A 363 -11.08 -19.57 18.25
N VAL A 364 -10.93 -18.29 18.57
CA VAL A 364 -11.53 -17.18 17.80
C VAL A 364 -10.59 -16.74 16.68
N THR A 365 -11.11 -16.66 15.46
CA THR A 365 -10.42 -16.05 14.33
C THR A 365 -10.76 -14.56 14.29
N VAL A 366 -9.73 -13.69 14.32
CA VAL A 366 -9.92 -12.23 14.19
C VAL A 366 -9.39 -11.77 12.83
N SER A 367 -10.24 -11.10 12.07
CA SER A 367 -9.91 -10.44 10.80
C SER A 367 -10.18 -8.94 10.87
N SER A 368 -9.74 -8.17 9.87
CA SER A 368 -9.99 -6.73 9.79
C SER A 368 -10.20 -6.25 8.36
N SER A 369 -11.08 -5.27 8.18
CA SER A 369 -11.29 -4.60 6.89
C SER A 369 -11.43 -3.08 7.05
N GLU A 370 -10.82 -2.33 6.14
CA GLU A 370 -10.99 -0.90 6.00
C GLU A 370 -12.30 -0.56 5.26
N GLY A 371 -13.13 0.26 5.89
CA GLY A 371 -14.25 0.92 5.23
C GLY A 371 -13.77 2.04 4.28
N ALA A 372 -14.73 2.65 3.56
CA ALA A 372 -14.44 3.78 2.68
C ALA A 372 -13.88 4.98 3.45
N VAL A 373 -12.99 5.75 2.80
CA VAL A 373 -12.59 7.08 3.30
C VAL A 373 -13.77 8.03 3.12
N VAL A 374 -14.29 8.54 4.23
CA VAL A 374 -15.28 9.62 4.22
C VAL A 374 -14.52 10.94 4.09
N GLU A 375 -14.69 11.62 2.97
CA GLU A 375 -14.14 12.94 2.72
C GLU A 375 -15.10 14.03 3.22
N ASN A 376 -14.62 14.96 4.04
CA ASN A 376 -15.37 16.11 4.52
C ASN A 376 -14.56 17.39 4.25
N GLY A 377 -14.57 17.79 2.98
CA GLY A 377 -13.65 18.78 2.44
C GLY A 377 -12.20 18.30 2.59
N CYS A 378 -11.52 18.87 3.56
CA CYS A 378 -10.14 18.55 3.88
C CYS A 378 -10.04 17.37 4.87
N GLN A 379 -10.87 17.35 5.92
CA GLN A 379 -10.81 16.28 6.90
C GLN A 379 -11.28 14.95 6.31
N ARG A 380 -10.62 13.89 6.73
CA ARG A 380 -10.82 12.52 6.29
C ARG A 380 -11.11 11.66 7.52
N THR A 381 -11.98 10.67 7.35
CA THR A 381 -12.25 9.67 8.38
C THR A 381 -12.34 8.31 7.71
N GLN A 382 -11.71 7.30 8.32
CA GLN A 382 -11.79 5.92 7.85
C GLN A 382 -11.95 4.99 9.04
N VAL A 383 -12.95 4.11 8.98
CA VAL A 383 -13.21 3.12 10.02
C VAL A 383 -12.60 1.80 9.57
N ARG A 384 -11.75 1.20 10.41
CA ARG A 384 -11.39 -0.22 10.31
C ARG A 384 -12.34 -1.01 11.19
N THR A 385 -13.01 -2.01 10.63
CA THR A 385 -13.82 -2.97 11.38
C THR A 385 -13.00 -4.23 11.60
N TYR A 386 -12.89 -4.65 12.86
CA TYR A 386 -12.42 -5.98 13.22
C TYR A 386 -13.63 -6.91 13.36
N LEU A 387 -13.53 -8.11 12.80
CA LEU A 387 -14.54 -9.17 12.89
C LEU A 387 -13.92 -10.37 13.59
N ALA A 388 -14.55 -10.80 14.69
CA ALA A 388 -14.22 -12.00 15.44
C ALA A 388 -15.26 -13.09 15.13
N GLU A 389 -14.80 -14.30 14.80
CA GLU A 389 -15.64 -15.46 14.47
C GLU A 389 -15.13 -16.69 15.25
N ASP A 390 -16.02 -17.42 15.90
CA ASP A 390 -15.69 -18.68 16.61
C ASP A 390 -15.67 -19.90 15.65
N GLY A 391 -15.39 -21.09 16.19
CA GLY A 391 -15.42 -22.33 15.42
C GLY A 391 -16.82 -22.79 14.96
N CYS A 392 -17.88 -22.06 15.28
CA CYS A 392 -19.28 -22.44 15.13
C CYS A 392 -20.11 -21.42 14.32
N GLY A 393 -19.52 -20.27 13.94
CA GLY A 393 -20.11 -19.22 13.12
C GLY A 393 -20.75 -18.08 13.93
N ASN A 394 -20.61 -18.04 15.25
CA ASN A 394 -21.03 -16.87 16.02
C ASN A 394 -20.00 -15.75 15.82
N THR A 395 -20.48 -14.56 15.48
CA THR A 395 -19.64 -13.43 15.08
C THR A 395 -19.87 -12.21 15.96
N GLU A 396 -18.83 -11.43 16.23
CA GLU A 396 -18.93 -10.11 16.83
C GLU A 396 -17.95 -9.13 16.18
N THR A 397 -18.23 -7.82 16.29
CA THR A 397 -17.44 -6.77 15.65
C THR A 397 -16.97 -5.68 16.62
N CYS A 398 -15.82 -5.08 16.32
CA CYS A 398 -15.36 -3.88 17.00
C CYS A 398 -14.71 -2.93 15.97
N THR A 399 -14.71 -1.62 16.24
CA THR A 399 -14.30 -0.61 15.25
C THR A 399 -13.19 0.30 15.75
N GLN A 400 -12.15 0.45 14.94
CA GLN A 400 -11.08 1.42 15.12
C GLN A 400 -11.25 2.56 14.11
N THR A 401 -11.69 3.72 14.59
CA THR A 401 -11.87 4.92 13.74
C THR A 401 -10.60 5.75 13.70
N PHE A 402 -10.09 5.98 12.49
CA PHE A 402 -9.01 6.93 12.25
C PHE A 402 -9.57 8.24 11.70
N THR A 403 -9.12 9.36 12.27
CA THR A 403 -9.43 10.70 11.77
C THR A 403 -8.15 11.41 11.40
N TRP A 404 -8.19 12.22 10.35
CA TRP A 404 -7.08 13.09 10.01
C TRP A 404 -7.50 14.32 9.24
N THR A 405 -6.67 15.34 9.34
CA THR A 405 -6.82 16.59 8.62
C THR A 405 -5.93 16.51 7.38
N VAL A 406 -6.46 16.33 6.17
CA VAL A 406 -5.97 17.27 5.13
C VAL A 406 -6.58 18.61 5.53
N ASP A 407 -5.94 19.73 5.22
CA ASP A 407 -6.41 21.06 5.65
C ASP A 407 -6.90 21.89 4.44
N VAL A 408 -7.85 22.83 4.67
CA VAL A 408 -8.34 23.88 3.73
C VAL A 408 -8.54 25.21 4.46
N THR A 409 -7.69 25.56 5.42
CA THR A 409 -7.60 26.92 5.97
C THR A 409 -7.05 27.88 4.88
N PRO A 410 -7.16 29.21 5.04
CA PRO A 410 -6.27 30.20 4.40
C PRO A 410 -5.30 30.83 5.41
N PRO A 411 -4.06 31.17 5.02
CA PRO A 411 -3.02 31.52 5.98
C PRO A 411 -3.08 32.96 6.49
N THR A 412 -2.43 33.22 7.62
CA THR A 412 -2.27 34.60 8.14
C THR A 412 -1.10 35.34 7.47
N ILE A 413 -1.24 36.66 7.26
CA ILE A 413 -0.18 37.56 6.80
C ILE A 413 0.02 38.70 7.79
N SER A 414 1.26 38.95 8.19
CA SER A 414 1.70 40.10 8.98
C SER A 414 2.65 41.00 8.16
N ILE A 415 2.32 42.29 8.04
CA ILE A 415 3.20 43.33 7.49
C ILE A 415 3.49 44.39 8.55
N THR A 416 4.73 44.90 8.60
CA THR A 416 5.16 45.88 9.61
C THR A 416 5.23 47.29 9.03
N GLY A 417 4.40 48.20 9.57
CA GLY A 417 4.29 49.59 9.13
C GLY A 417 3.19 49.84 8.09
N GLY A 418 2.60 51.03 8.15
CA GLY A 418 1.48 51.45 7.28
C GLY A 418 1.88 52.03 5.92
N ASN A 419 0.94 52.71 5.26
CA ASN A 419 1.15 53.35 3.96
C ASN A 419 2.30 54.37 3.99
N LEU A 420 2.96 54.52 2.84
CA LEU A 420 4.22 55.25 2.70
C LEU A 420 3.97 56.60 2.01
N ASN A 421 4.51 57.67 2.58
CA ASN A 421 4.72 58.92 1.86
C ASN A 421 6.24 59.16 1.76
N PRO A 422 6.87 58.83 0.63
CA PRO A 422 8.31 59.02 0.45
C PRO A 422 8.72 60.49 0.32
N GLY A 423 7.78 61.40 0.05
CA GLY A 423 8.02 62.85 0.00
C GLY A 423 7.77 63.46 -1.39
N CYS A 424 8.52 64.54 -1.66
CA CYS A 424 8.46 65.32 -2.90
C CYS A 424 9.75 65.09 -3.72
N ASN A 425 9.62 64.78 -5.00
CA ASN A 425 10.69 64.21 -5.83
C ASN A 425 11.53 63.11 -5.13
N PRO A 426 10.91 62.10 -4.46
CA PRO A 426 11.64 61.11 -3.70
C PRO A 426 12.37 60.12 -4.61
N GLU A 427 13.63 59.83 -4.28
CA GLU A 427 14.49 58.96 -5.07
C GLU A 427 14.42 57.48 -4.66
N GLY A 428 14.59 56.60 -5.65
CA GLY A 428 14.65 55.15 -5.46
C GLY A 428 13.31 54.42 -5.59
N ALA A 429 13.37 53.09 -5.66
CA ALA A 429 12.18 52.25 -5.60
C ALA A 429 11.63 52.23 -4.17
N ILE A 430 10.32 52.45 -4.01
CA ILE A 430 9.74 52.61 -2.68
C ILE A 430 9.81 51.30 -1.89
N ASN A 431 10.41 51.34 -0.70
CA ASN A 431 10.58 50.14 0.12
C ASN A 431 9.27 49.74 0.83
N PHE A 432 8.48 48.90 0.17
CA PHE A 432 7.25 48.33 0.70
C PHE A 432 7.46 47.33 1.86
N GLY A 433 8.70 47.03 2.26
CA GLY A 433 9.02 46.16 3.40
C GLY A 433 8.77 44.69 3.12
N SER A 434 8.84 43.87 4.17
CA SER A 434 8.59 42.44 4.14
C SER A 434 7.27 42.06 4.82
N ALA A 435 6.73 40.91 4.42
CA ALA A 435 5.63 40.23 5.09
C ALA A 435 6.14 38.91 5.68
N SER A 436 5.51 38.44 6.76
CA SER A 436 5.64 37.08 7.28
C SER A 436 4.26 36.44 7.39
N GLY A 437 4.20 35.11 7.47
CA GLY A 437 2.94 34.38 7.53
C GLY A 437 3.03 33.10 8.33
N SER A 438 1.90 32.71 8.93
CA SER A 438 1.75 31.51 9.75
C SER A 438 0.41 30.84 9.49
N ASP A 439 0.40 29.51 9.51
CA ASP A 439 -0.80 28.68 9.53
C ASP A 439 -0.69 27.61 10.63
N ASN A 440 -1.80 26.95 10.91
CA ASN A 440 -2.09 26.11 12.05
C ASN A 440 -2.00 24.60 11.76
N CYS A 441 -2.28 24.17 10.52
CA CYS A 441 -2.22 22.77 10.11
C CYS A 441 -1.24 22.54 8.95
N ALA A 442 -1.03 23.53 8.08
CA ALA A 442 0.18 23.63 7.27
C ALA A 442 1.31 24.34 8.03
N GLY A 443 2.49 23.73 8.07
CA GLY A 443 3.72 24.46 8.38
C GLY A 443 4.14 25.36 7.20
N ALA A 444 4.77 26.49 7.49
CA ALA A 444 5.39 27.41 6.53
C ALA A 444 4.48 27.92 5.39
N VAL A 445 3.83 29.06 5.63
CA VAL A 445 2.98 29.77 4.65
C VAL A 445 3.75 30.21 3.42
N THR A 446 3.19 29.97 2.22
CA THR A 446 3.70 30.58 0.98
C THR A 446 3.26 32.04 0.93
N LEU A 447 4.20 32.95 0.68
CA LEU A 447 3.93 34.38 0.54
C LEU A 447 4.47 34.92 -0.79
N THR A 448 3.61 35.61 -1.53
CA THR A 448 3.92 36.34 -2.77
C THR A 448 3.78 37.84 -2.54
N SER A 449 4.44 38.66 -3.36
CA SER A 449 4.27 40.11 -3.36
C SER A 449 4.31 40.68 -4.79
N THR A 450 3.39 41.59 -5.13
CA THR A 450 3.28 42.19 -6.46
C THR A 450 3.08 43.69 -6.34
N ALA A 451 4.00 44.46 -6.92
CA ALA A 451 3.85 45.90 -7.07
C ALA A 451 2.96 46.20 -8.28
N GLY A 452 1.84 46.88 -8.06
CA GLY A 452 0.97 47.36 -9.12
C GLY A 452 1.62 48.45 -9.97
N SER A 453 0.91 48.88 -11.03
CA SER A 453 1.34 50.00 -11.87
C SER A 453 1.36 51.32 -11.11
N ILE A 454 2.28 52.22 -11.48
CA ILE A 454 2.30 53.59 -10.96
C ILE A 454 1.20 54.39 -11.65
N THR A 455 0.18 54.79 -10.91
CA THR A 455 -0.88 55.66 -11.42
C THR A 455 -0.44 57.12 -11.41
N THR A 456 -0.82 57.84 -12.46
CA THR A 456 -0.29 59.17 -12.81
C THR A 456 -1.44 60.15 -12.90
N SER A 457 -1.46 61.17 -12.04
CA SER A 457 -2.48 62.23 -12.06
C SER A 457 -1.80 63.59 -11.92
N GLY A 458 -1.66 64.30 -13.04
CA GLY A 458 -0.81 65.49 -13.15
C GLY A 458 0.61 65.20 -12.67
N CYS A 459 1.04 65.93 -11.64
CA CYS A 459 2.33 65.80 -11.00
C CYS A 459 2.41 64.67 -9.95
N THR A 460 1.28 64.18 -9.43
CA THR A 460 1.25 63.15 -8.38
C THR A 460 1.43 61.74 -8.96
N ARG A 461 2.05 60.86 -8.18
CA ARG A 461 2.27 59.43 -8.48
C ARG A 461 1.79 58.56 -7.31
N THR A 462 1.31 57.36 -7.60
CA THR A 462 0.89 56.39 -6.56
C THR A 462 1.10 54.96 -7.01
N GLN A 463 1.55 54.09 -6.12
CA GLN A 463 1.79 52.66 -6.38
C GLN A 463 1.37 51.82 -5.17
N THR A 464 0.74 50.67 -5.39
CA THR A 464 0.34 49.73 -4.33
C THR A 464 1.08 48.40 -4.46
N MET A 465 1.69 47.93 -3.38
CA MET A 465 2.17 46.57 -3.23
C MET A 465 1.07 45.70 -2.64
N THR A 466 0.83 44.52 -3.22
CA THR A 466 -0.11 43.51 -2.72
C THR A 466 0.67 42.25 -2.36
N TRP A 467 0.52 41.75 -1.14
CA TRP A 467 0.97 40.41 -0.76
C TRP A 467 -0.22 39.45 -0.78
N ASN A 468 -0.03 38.26 -1.35
CA ASN A 468 -0.99 37.18 -1.27
C ASN A 468 -0.31 35.96 -0.67
N ALA A 469 -1.00 35.24 0.20
CA ALA A 469 -0.50 34.03 0.84
C ALA A 469 -1.43 32.85 0.62
N ILE A 470 -0.84 31.65 0.54
CA ILE A 470 -1.53 30.36 0.39
C ILE A 470 -0.81 29.34 1.28
N ASP A 471 -1.56 28.49 1.96
CA ASP A 471 -1.10 27.35 2.77
C ASP A 471 -1.15 26.04 1.95
N GLY A 472 -0.83 24.90 2.57
CA GLY A 472 -0.81 23.57 1.93
C GLY A 472 -2.19 23.01 1.53
N CYS A 473 -3.17 23.91 1.44
CA CYS A 473 -4.57 23.72 1.77
C CYS A 473 -5.46 24.51 0.78
N LEU A 474 -4.84 25.19 -0.18
CA LEU A 474 -5.42 25.80 -1.37
C LEU A 474 -6.37 26.98 -1.15
N GLN A 475 -6.45 27.55 0.04
CA GLN A 475 -7.16 28.81 0.22
C GLN A 475 -6.19 29.98 0.43
N SER A 476 -6.61 31.16 -0.02
CA SER A 476 -5.75 32.32 -0.12
C SER A 476 -6.22 33.48 0.76
N SER A 477 -5.23 34.22 1.26
CA SER A 477 -5.43 35.53 1.89
C SER A 477 -4.59 36.58 1.17
N SER A 478 -4.93 37.85 1.32
CA SER A 478 -4.13 38.94 0.77
C SER A 478 -4.22 40.22 1.59
N THR A 479 -3.20 41.06 1.48
CA THR A 479 -3.08 42.36 2.15
C THR A 479 -2.28 43.33 1.28
N THR A 480 -2.42 44.63 1.47
CA THR A 480 -1.80 45.64 0.60
C THR A 480 -1.18 46.79 1.38
N ARG A 481 -0.26 47.52 0.71
CA ARG A 481 0.35 48.75 1.23
C ARG A 481 0.61 49.70 0.06
N THR A 482 0.15 50.94 0.21
CA THR A 482 0.23 51.97 -0.84
C THR A 482 1.32 52.98 -0.52
N ALA A 483 2.01 53.44 -1.57
CA ALA A 483 2.92 54.56 -1.56
C ALA A 483 2.40 55.67 -2.49
N THR A 484 2.39 56.91 -2.01
CA THR A 484 1.98 58.09 -2.79
C THR A 484 3.05 59.16 -2.66
N TRP A 485 3.43 59.79 -3.77
CA TRP A 485 4.43 60.84 -3.80
C TRP A 485 4.12 61.95 -4.80
N THR A 486 4.72 63.11 -4.56
CA THR A 486 4.53 64.34 -5.32
C THR A 486 5.75 64.58 -6.22
N VAL A 487 5.53 64.74 -7.52
CA VAL A 487 6.35 65.64 -8.33
C VAL A 487 5.72 67.04 -8.17
N ASP A 488 6.48 68.11 -8.11
CA ASP A 488 5.99 69.41 -7.57
C ASP A 488 5.32 70.31 -8.61
N THR A 489 4.44 71.18 -8.13
CA THR A 489 3.69 72.21 -8.88
C THR A 489 3.75 73.57 -8.18
N GLN A 490 4.93 74.11 -7.90
CA GLN A 490 5.09 75.43 -7.27
C GLN A 490 5.80 76.42 -8.19
N GLY A 491 5.21 77.61 -8.35
CA GLY A 491 5.83 78.71 -9.09
C GLY A 491 7.15 79.13 -8.41
N PRO A 492 8.30 79.18 -9.12
CA PRO A 492 9.60 79.43 -8.49
C PRO A 492 9.71 80.74 -7.72
N VAL A 493 10.37 80.74 -6.56
CA VAL A 493 10.50 81.95 -5.72
C VAL A 493 11.59 82.88 -6.27
N ILE A 494 11.23 83.86 -7.09
CA ILE A 494 12.17 84.82 -7.70
C ILE A 494 12.66 85.83 -6.65
N THR A 495 13.94 85.73 -6.29
CA THR A 495 14.67 86.73 -5.49
C THR A 495 15.41 87.69 -6.43
N ILE A 496 15.25 89.00 -6.24
CA ILE A 496 15.99 90.05 -6.96
C ILE A 496 16.99 90.74 -6.03
N THR A 497 18.20 91.02 -6.51
CA THR A 497 19.27 91.65 -5.71
C THR A 497 19.47 93.12 -6.06
N GLY A 498 19.67 93.99 -5.06
CA GLY A 498 19.81 95.45 -5.22
C GLY A 498 18.62 96.26 -4.70
N GLY A 499 18.86 97.52 -4.31
CA GLY A 499 17.84 98.43 -3.75
C GLY A 499 17.18 99.36 -4.78
N ASN A 500 16.57 100.44 -4.28
CA ASN A 500 15.99 101.52 -5.11
C ASN A 500 17.07 102.14 -6.01
N LEU A 501 16.78 102.30 -7.30
CA LEU A 501 17.79 102.64 -8.30
C LEU A 501 17.59 104.06 -8.87
N ASN A 502 18.54 104.96 -8.58
CA ASN A 502 18.64 106.29 -9.21
C ASN A 502 20.03 106.49 -9.87
N PRO A 503 20.23 106.08 -11.15
CA PRO A 503 21.56 106.08 -11.78
C PRO A 503 22.24 107.41 -12.24
N GLY A 504 21.80 108.63 -11.86
CA GLY A 504 22.58 109.88 -12.05
C GLY A 504 22.78 110.40 -13.50
N CYS A 505 23.58 111.46 -13.76
CA CYS A 505 23.78 112.04 -15.13
C CYS A 505 24.76 111.16 -15.97
N ASN A 506 24.24 110.54 -17.04
CA ASN A 506 24.82 109.67 -18.09
C ASN A 506 25.41 108.28 -17.75
N PRO A 507 24.61 107.37 -17.18
CA PRO A 507 24.94 105.94 -17.17
C PRO A 507 24.80 105.33 -18.59
N GLY A 508 25.90 104.82 -19.14
CA GLY A 508 25.89 104.16 -20.47
C GLY A 508 25.06 102.88 -20.54
N THR A 509 24.88 102.19 -19.40
CA THR A 509 23.90 101.11 -19.21
C THR A 509 23.32 101.19 -17.81
N VAL A 510 22.06 100.78 -17.64
CA VAL A 510 21.41 100.72 -16.33
C VAL A 510 21.31 99.28 -15.87
N ASN A 511 22.07 98.97 -14.82
CA ASN A 511 22.11 97.64 -14.25
C ASN A 511 20.88 97.40 -13.37
N PHE A 512 19.86 96.75 -13.95
CA PHE A 512 18.67 96.31 -13.23
C PHE A 512 18.92 95.19 -12.23
N GLY A 513 20.16 94.74 -12.04
CA GLY A 513 20.56 93.68 -11.11
C GLY A 513 20.23 92.28 -11.64
N SER A 514 20.63 91.27 -10.87
CA SER A 514 20.33 89.87 -11.15
C SER A 514 19.11 89.39 -10.37
N ALA A 515 18.42 88.42 -10.97
CA ALA A 515 17.31 87.68 -10.39
C ALA A 515 17.64 86.19 -10.39
N SER A 516 17.26 85.49 -9.34
CA SER A 516 17.44 84.05 -9.17
C SER A 516 16.18 83.45 -8.57
N ALA A 517 15.61 82.43 -9.20
CA ALA A 517 14.44 81.74 -8.65
C ALA A 517 14.83 80.41 -8.02
N ASN A 518 14.11 80.01 -6.97
CA ASN A 518 14.25 78.68 -6.38
C ASN A 518 12.85 78.13 -6.03
N ASP A 519 12.54 76.98 -6.59
CA ASP A 519 11.35 76.17 -6.27
C ASP A 519 11.65 75.17 -5.14
N ASN A 520 10.59 74.64 -4.50
CA ASN A 520 10.68 73.82 -3.30
C ASN A 520 11.13 72.38 -3.56
N CYS A 521 10.67 71.72 -4.63
CA CYS A 521 11.18 70.37 -4.98
C CYS A 521 11.93 70.28 -6.31
N SER A 522 11.77 71.22 -7.26
CA SER A 522 12.61 71.30 -8.46
C SER A 522 13.86 72.20 -8.29
N GLY A 523 13.95 72.95 -7.19
CA GLY A 523 15.13 73.74 -6.84
C GLY A 523 15.32 74.97 -7.72
N ALA A 524 16.58 75.41 -7.91
CA ALA A 524 16.90 76.63 -8.65
C ALA A 524 16.34 76.62 -10.08
N SER A 525 15.49 77.60 -10.41
CA SER A 525 14.66 77.60 -11.62
C SER A 525 14.97 78.76 -12.57
N ALA A 526 14.75 78.55 -13.87
CA ALA A 526 15.18 79.48 -14.91
C ALA A 526 14.41 80.81 -14.87
N VAL A 527 15.14 81.92 -14.77
CA VAL A 527 14.55 83.28 -14.80
C VAL A 527 14.78 83.92 -16.17
N THR A 528 13.69 84.09 -16.92
CA THR A 528 13.66 84.97 -18.10
C THR A 528 13.59 86.43 -17.63
N SER A 529 14.27 87.34 -18.33
CA SER A 529 14.14 88.79 -18.10
C SER A 529 13.63 89.49 -19.36
N THR A 530 12.86 90.55 -19.17
CA THR A 530 12.28 91.35 -20.24
C THR A 530 12.41 92.82 -19.86
N ALA A 531 13.24 93.54 -20.61
CA ALA A 531 13.39 94.98 -20.46
C ALA A 531 12.15 95.67 -21.03
N GLY A 532 11.43 96.42 -20.19
CA GLY A 532 10.44 97.38 -20.64
C GLY A 532 11.09 98.54 -21.40
N THR A 533 10.28 99.37 -22.04
CA THR A 533 10.76 100.54 -22.79
C THR A 533 11.37 101.60 -21.87
N ILE A 534 12.35 102.35 -22.39
CA ILE A 534 12.90 103.54 -21.71
C ILE A 534 11.97 104.71 -22.00
N THR A 535 11.40 105.27 -20.94
CA THR A 535 10.64 106.54 -20.91
C THR A 535 11.60 107.68 -20.54
N THR A 536 11.37 108.91 -21.01
CA THR A 536 12.38 109.99 -20.90
C THR A 536 11.78 111.33 -20.48
N THR A 537 12.54 112.13 -19.72
CA THR A 537 12.06 113.39 -19.10
C THR A 537 13.22 114.37 -18.89
N GLY A 538 13.42 115.28 -19.84
CA GLY A 538 14.58 116.18 -19.87
C GLY A 538 15.87 115.43 -20.22
N CYS A 539 16.99 115.76 -19.57
CA CYS A 539 18.13 114.85 -19.53
C CYS A 539 17.82 113.57 -18.70
N SER A 540 16.72 113.53 -17.92
CA SER A 540 16.28 112.31 -17.22
C SER A 540 15.64 111.22 -18.11
N ARG A 541 15.63 109.99 -17.61
CA ARG A 541 15.36 108.70 -18.27
C ARG A 541 14.82 107.74 -17.22
N THR A 542 13.89 106.85 -17.55
CA THR A 542 13.27 105.90 -16.63
C THR A 542 12.92 104.59 -17.34
N GLN A 543 13.24 103.44 -16.76
CA GLN A 543 12.94 102.12 -17.35
C GLN A 543 12.58 101.09 -16.27
N THR A 544 11.78 100.10 -16.63
CA THR A 544 11.40 98.95 -15.78
C THR A 544 11.91 97.65 -16.40
N MET A 545 12.48 96.77 -15.57
CA MET A 545 12.83 95.39 -15.94
C MET A 545 11.86 94.44 -15.24
N THR A 546 11.35 93.44 -15.97
CA THR A 546 10.49 92.37 -15.42
C THR A 546 11.19 91.02 -15.57
N TRP A 547 11.02 90.14 -14.59
CA TRP A 547 11.56 88.79 -14.56
C TRP A 547 10.43 87.77 -14.38
N ASN A 548 10.48 86.66 -15.11
CA ASN A 548 9.51 85.56 -15.00
C ASN A 548 10.22 84.20 -14.93
N ALA A 549 9.71 83.27 -14.14
CA ALA A 549 10.24 81.92 -13.98
C ALA A 549 9.12 80.87 -13.94
N SER A 550 9.43 79.61 -14.24
CA SER A 550 8.47 78.49 -14.16
C SER A 550 9.13 77.17 -13.75
N ASP A 551 8.34 76.26 -13.18
CA ASP A 551 8.78 74.98 -12.60
C ASP A 551 8.56 73.75 -13.52
N ALA A 552 8.89 72.58 -12.97
CA ALA A 552 8.83 71.30 -13.67
C ALA A 552 7.41 70.79 -13.99
N CYS A 553 6.34 71.33 -13.38
CA CYS A 553 4.95 70.96 -13.70
C CYS A 553 4.07 72.16 -14.12
N ASN A 554 4.67 73.15 -14.79
CA ASN A 554 4.01 74.25 -15.53
C ASN A 554 3.37 75.39 -14.69
N ASN A 555 3.98 75.72 -13.55
CA ASN A 555 3.57 76.76 -12.62
C ASN A 555 4.59 77.90 -12.69
N SER A 556 4.16 79.16 -12.53
CA SER A 556 5.01 80.30 -12.88
C SER A 556 4.86 81.49 -11.93
N SER A 557 5.90 82.32 -11.93
CA SER A 557 6.12 83.46 -11.04
C SER A 557 6.66 84.65 -11.82
N SER A 558 6.43 85.88 -11.35
CA SER A 558 7.05 87.09 -11.91
C SER A 558 7.27 88.20 -10.89
N THR A 559 8.21 89.11 -11.18
CA THR A 559 8.55 90.29 -10.36
C THR A 559 9.24 91.37 -11.21
N SER A 560 9.34 92.62 -10.76
CA SER A 560 9.91 93.72 -11.56
C SER A 560 10.57 94.83 -10.73
N ARG A 561 11.41 95.66 -11.38
CA ARG A 561 12.07 96.83 -10.77
C ARG A 561 12.25 97.99 -11.75
N THR A 562 12.01 99.21 -11.28
CA THR A 562 12.12 100.47 -12.04
C THR A 562 13.32 101.31 -11.58
N ALA A 563 13.90 102.09 -12.49
CA ALA A 563 15.05 102.97 -12.26
C ALA A 563 14.89 104.31 -13.00
N THR A 564 15.41 105.42 -12.45
CA THR A 564 15.36 106.77 -13.06
C THR A 564 16.71 107.49 -12.98
N TRP A 565 17.19 108.08 -14.09
CA TRP A 565 18.55 108.62 -14.24
C TRP A 565 18.66 109.76 -15.27
N THR A 566 19.64 110.65 -15.12
CA THR A 566 19.92 111.82 -15.99
C THR A 566 20.92 111.48 -17.11
N VAL A 567 21.21 112.35 -18.09
CA VAL A 567 22.05 112.06 -19.29
C VAL A 567 22.86 113.29 -19.72
N ASP A 568 24.15 113.35 -19.36
CA ASP A 568 25.15 114.27 -19.90
C ASP A 568 26.62 113.84 -19.73
N THR A 569 27.41 113.99 -20.81
CA THR A 569 28.88 113.75 -20.89
C THR A 569 29.49 114.64 -21.99
N GLN A 570 29.06 115.89 -22.13
CA GLN A 570 29.51 116.76 -23.24
C GLN A 570 29.98 118.11 -22.73
N GLY A 571 31.05 118.65 -23.32
CA GLY A 571 31.37 120.08 -23.21
C GLY A 571 30.22 120.94 -23.75
N PRO A 572 30.14 122.24 -23.42
CA PRO A 572 29.11 123.08 -24.02
C PRO A 572 29.38 123.08 -25.52
N VAL A 573 28.37 122.71 -26.28
CA VAL A 573 28.51 122.48 -27.72
C VAL A 573 28.81 123.82 -28.38
N ILE A 574 30.09 124.07 -28.70
CA ILE A 574 30.48 125.28 -29.43
C ILE A 574 29.91 125.14 -30.83
N THR A 575 28.78 125.81 -31.04
CA THR A 575 28.12 125.92 -32.33
C THR A 575 28.87 126.97 -33.14
N ILE A 576 29.94 126.54 -33.81
CA ILE A 576 30.49 127.27 -34.96
C ILE A 576 29.53 127.14 -36.15
N THR A 577 29.16 128.26 -36.78
CA THR A 577 28.28 128.25 -37.96
C THR A 577 29.05 127.77 -39.18
N GLY A 578 29.02 126.45 -39.38
CA GLY A 578 29.74 125.71 -40.42
C GLY A 578 30.92 124.91 -39.85
N GLY A 579 31.07 123.66 -40.32
CA GLY A 579 32.19 122.78 -39.95
C GLY A 579 33.47 123.04 -40.76
N ASN A 580 34.42 122.11 -40.68
CA ASN A 580 35.63 122.12 -41.51
C ASN A 580 35.30 122.30 -42.99
N LEU A 581 35.91 123.29 -43.63
CA LEU A 581 35.85 123.40 -45.08
C LEU A 581 36.84 122.38 -45.66
N ASN A 582 36.41 121.13 -45.89
CA ASN A 582 36.94 120.46 -47.07
C ASN A 582 36.18 121.06 -48.26
N PRO A 583 36.76 122.01 -49.01
CA PRO A 583 36.07 122.63 -50.13
C PRO A 583 36.19 121.76 -51.40
N GLY A 584 36.76 120.55 -51.28
CA GLY A 584 36.71 119.48 -52.26
C GLY A 584 38.08 119.00 -52.74
N CYS A 585 38.05 118.25 -53.84
CA CYS A 585 39.21 118.04 -54.69
C CYS A 585 39.49 119.35 -55.47
N ASN A 586 40.69 119.93 -55.34
CA ASN A 586 41.19 121.15 -56.03
C ASN A 586 40.45 122.54 -55.89
N PRO A 587 39.86 122.94 -54.74
CA PRO A 587 39.23 124.26 -54.54
C PRO A 587 40.15 125.50 -54.44
N THR A 588 39.49 126.67 -54.33
CA THR A 588 40.03 128.00 -54.63
C THR A 588 40.02 129.05 -53.49
N SER A 589 39.18 128.92 -52.45
CA SER A 589 39.13 129.88 -51.32
C SER A 589 38.43 129.31 -50.07
N ILE A 590 38.60 129.96 -48.91
CA ILE A 590 38.24 129.40 -47.59
C ILE A 590 37.68 130.50 -46.65
N ASN A 591 36.55 130.24 -45.98
CA ASN A 591 35.88 131.12 -45.01
C ASN A 591 35.65 130.36 -43.69
N PHE A 592 35.93 130.99 -42.54
CA PHE A 592 35.99 130.32 -41.23
C PHE A 592 34.85 130.64 -40.23
N GLY A 593 33.96 131.61 -40.45
CA GLY A 593 32.70 131.77 -39.67
C GLY A 593 32.79 132.34 -38.24
N SER A 594 31.74 132.10 -37.43
CA SER A 594 31.55 132.63 -36.04
C SER A 594 30.96 131.56 -35.10
N ALA A 595 30.88 131.82 -33.78
CA ALA A 595 30.60 130.80 -32.75
C ALA A 595 29.71 131.25 -31.57
N SER A 596 28.99 130.30 -30.95
CA SER A 596 28.28 130.38 -29.65
C SER A 596 28.36 129.04 -28.90
N ALA A 597 27.96 128.91 -27.61
CA ALA A 597 28.08 127.65 -26.86
C ALA A 597 26.96 127.38 -25.83
N ASN A 598 26.56 126.11 -25.66
CA ASN A 598 25.52 125.67 -24.71
C ASN A 598 25.64 124.16 -24.34
N ASP A 599 25.44 123.80 -23.07
CA ASP A 599 25.54 122.45 -22.48
C ASP A 599 24.18 121.75 -22.23
N ASN A 600 24.24 120.43 -21.98
CA ASN A 600 23.17 119.43 -21.95
C ASN A 600 22.76 118.92 -20.53
N CYS A 601 23.58 118.97 -19.46
CA CYS A 601 23.04 118.88 -18.07
C CYS A 601 22.77 120.29 -17.47
N SER A 602 23.35 121.40 -17.99
CA SER A 602 23.35 122.72 -17.32
C SER A 602 23.06 124.02 -18.13
N GLY A 603 23.33 124.13 -19.43
CA GLY A 603 22.91 125.30 -20.26
C GLY A 603 24.02 126.24 -20.81
N ALA A 604 23.70 127.52 -21.03
CA ALA A 604 24.46 128.42 -21.92
C ALA A 604 25.88 128.86 -21.43
N SER A 605 26.82 129.08 -22.36
CA SER A 605 28.25 129.29 -22.09
C SER A 605 28.95 130.31 -23.02
N ALA A 606 30.15 130.81 -22.66
CA ALA A 606 30.87 131.92 -23.34
C ALA A 606 32.08 131.48 -24.22
N VAL A 607 32.52 132.29 -25.21
CA VAL A 607 33.41 131.85 -26.34
C VAL A 607 34.53 132.86 -26.76
N THR A 608 35.65 132.40 -27.38
CA THR A 608 36.87 133.16 -27.86
C THR A 608 37.47 132.64 -29.21
N SER A 609 38.50 133.25 -29.90
CA SER A 609 39.01 132.78 -31.25
C SER A 609 40.42 133.25 -31.83
N THR A 610 41.11 132.48 -32.73
CA THR A 610 42.46 132.76 -33.41
C THR A 610 42.74 132.02 -34.78
N ALA A 611 43.72 132.43 -35.66
CA ALA A 611 43.97 131.93 -37.08
C ALA A 611 45.43 131.47 -37.49
N GLY A 612 45.63 130.76 -38.64
CA GLY A 612 46.94 130.22 -39.15
C GLY A 612 47.20 130.11 -40.70
N THR A 613 48.24 129.36 -41.14
CA THR A 613 48.88 129.36 -42.51
C THR A 613 48.55 128.19 -43.47
N ILE A 614 48.97 128.26 -44.76
CA ILE A 614 48.66 127.29 -45.86
C ILE A 614 49.84 126.36 -46.23
N THR A 615 49.57 125.08 -46.58
CA THR A 615 50.57 124.10 -47.08
C THR A 615 50.12 123.31 -48.33
N THR A 616 51.07 122.68 -49.05
CA THR A 616 50.82 121.84 -50.24
C THR A 616 51.70 120.57 -50.28
N THR A 617 51.18 119.47 -50.82
CA THR A 617 51.93 118.21 -51.07
C THR A 617 51.19 117.45 -52.15
N GLY A 618 51.88 116.91 -53.18
CA GLY A 618 51.31 116.10 -54.28
C GLY A 618 49.80 116.25 -54.47
N CYS A 619 49.06 115.43 -53.72
CA CYS A 619 47.62 115.28 -53.81
C CYS A 619 46.78 115.72 -52.58
N THR A 620 47.25 116.64 -51.72
CA THR A 620 46.40 117.40 -50.75
C THR A 620 47.04 118.76 -50.35
N ARG A 621 46.29 119.65 -49.69
CA ARG A 621 46.55 121.07 -49.37
C ARG A 621 45.80 121.46 -48.06
N THR A 622 46.21 122.42 -47.20
CA THR A 622 45.54 122.70 -45.88
C THR A 622 45.76 124.10 -45.24
N GLN A 623 44.84 124.62 -44.37
CA GLN A 623 44.92 125.81 -43.46
C GLN A 623 43.94 125.74 -42.23
N THR A 624 44.14 126.50 -41.11
CA THR A 624 43.32 126.39 -39.84
C THR A 624 42.94 127.71 -39.10
N MET A 625 41.83 127.68 -38.34
CA MET A 625 41.26 128.69 -37.39
C MET A 625 40.70 128.01 -36.09
N THR A 626 40.60 128.67 -34.92
CA THR A 626 40.26 128.03 -33.60
C THR A 626 39.37 128.89 -32.66
N TRP A 627 38.54 128.28 -31.78
CA TRP A 627 37.65 128.85 -30.73
C TRP A 627 37.54 127.99 -29.43
N ASN A 628 37.13 128.54 -28.26
CA ASN A 628 37.04 127.82 -26.95
C ASN A 628 35.89 128.26 -25.98
N ALA A 629 35.35 127.38 -25.11
CA ALA A 629 34.24 127.57 -24.13
C ALA A 629 34.16 126.49 -22.98
N SER A 630 33.33 126.66 -21.92
CA SER A 630 33.14 125.69 -20.80
C SER A 630 31.80 125.83 -20.00
N ASP A 631 31.29 124.76 -19.38
CA ASP A 631 29.96 124.66 -18.72
C ASP A 631 29.95 124.40 -17.18
N ALA A 632 28.76 124.14 -16.60
CA ALA A 632 28.56 123.91 -15.16
C ALA A 632 28.38 122.44 -14.73
N CYS A 633 28.45 121.47 -15.65
CA CYS A 633 28.97 120.13 -15.35
C CYS A 633 30.51 120.07 -15.42
N ASN A 634 31.15 121.22 -15.67
CA ASN A 634 32.59 121.45 -15.82
C ASN A 634 33.22 120.73 -17.02
N ASN A 635 32.42 120.34 -18.01
CA ASN A 635 32.98 119.90 -19.27
C ASN A 635 33.45 121.15 -20.07
N SER A 636 34.47 120.97 -20.93
CA SER A 636 35.12 122.08 -21.64
C SER A 636 35.32 121.78 -23.11
N SER A 637 35.13 122.79 -23.95
CA SER A 637 35.17 122.68 -25.39
C SER A 637 36.25 123.59 -25.99
N SER A 638 37.01 123.06 -26.94
CA SER A 638 37.71 123.83 -27.95
C SER A 638 37.35 123.26 -29.31
N THR A 639 37.07 124.14 -30.27
CA THR A 639 36.76 123.74 -31.64
C THR A 639 37.66 124.51 -32.59
N SER A 640 38.31 123.81 -33.50
CA SER A 640 39.01 124.42 -34.62
C SER A 640 38.33 124.05 -35.92
N ARG A 641 38.39 124.98 -36.86
CA ARG A 641 37.93 124.83 -38.23
C ARG A 641 39.17 124.82 -39.11
N THR A 642 39.62 123.62 -39.40
CA THR A 642 40.64 123.36 -40.42
C THR A 642 39.96 123.27 -41.78
N ALA A 643 40.70 123.58 -42.82
CA ALA A 643 40.27 123.46 -44.19
C ALA A 643 41.35 122.75 -45.01
N THR A 644 41.00 121.61 -45.59
CA THR A 644 41.92 120.63 -46.18
C THR A 644 41.34 120.15 -47.50
N TRP A 645 42.14 120.08 -48.56
CA TRP A 645 41.63 119.90 -49.92
C TRP A 645 42.57 119.14 -50.86
N THR A 646 41.99 118.45 -51.85
CA THR A 646 42.50 117.12 -52.27
C THR A 646 42.83 117.00 -53.77
N VAL A 647 43.58 115.96 -54.14
CA VAL A 647 43.77 115.26 -55.44
C VAL A 647 44.06 113.78 -55.07
N ASP A 648 44.51 112.86 -55.94
CA ASP A 648 44.79 111.45 -55.55
C ASP A 648 46.13 110.91 -56.13
N VAL A 649 46.84 110.03 -55.41
CA VAL A 649 48.01 109.19 -55.79
C VAL A 649 48.22 107.95 -54.89
N ASP A 650 47.31 107.55 -54.00
CA ASP A 650 47.52 106.44 -53.06
C ASP A 650 46.58 105.24 -53.33
N GLY A 651 46.91 104.06 -52.78
CA GLY A 651 46.13 102.82 -52.96
C GLY A 651 44.97 102.62 -51.97
N PRO A 652 43.87 101.96 -52.37
CA PRO A 652 42.71 101.82 -51.52
C PRO A 652 42.91 100.69 -50.51
N VAL A 653 42.30 100.81 -49.34
CA VAL A 653 42.44 99.81 -48.28
C VAL A 653 41.25 98.86 -48.28
N ILE A 654 41.47 97.59 -48.62
CA ILE A 654 40.43 96.54 -48.53
C ILE A 654 40.27 96.08 -47.09
N THR A 655 39.06 96.19 -46.56
CA THR A 655 38.66 95.62 -45.28
C THR A 655 37.78 94.40 -45.50
N ILE A 656 38.12 93.28 -44.86
CA ILE A 656 37.29 92.07 -44.75
C ILE A 656 36.89 91.86 -43.28
N THR A 657 35.60 91.65 -43.01
CA THR A 657 35.11 91.46 -41.64
C THR A 657 35.06 89.99 -41.25
N GLY A 658 35.81 89.63 -40.21
CA GLY A 658 35.89 88.30 -39.60
C GLY A 658 37.14 87.51 -39.99
N GLY A 659 37.62 86.64 -39.09
CA GLY A 659 38.72 85.72 -39.35
C GLY A 659 38.33 84.50 -40.19
N ASN A 660 39.20 83.49 -40.23
CA ASN A 660 38.93 82.21 -40.91
C ASN A 660 37.66 81.54 -40.38
N LEU A 661 36.88 80.92 -41.28
CA LEU A 661 35.63 80.24 -40.89
C LEU A 661 35.85 78.76 -40.55
N ASN A 662 35.23 78.31 -39.46
CA ASN A 662 34.82 76.92 -39.29
C ASN A 662 33.31 76.92 -38.99
N PRO A 663 32.45 76.64 -39.98
CA PRO A 663 31.00 76.62 -39.77
C PRO A 663 30.50 75.31 -39.16
N GLY A 664 31.39 74.39 -38.77
CA GLY A 664 31.09 73.22 -37.96
C GLY A 664 31.14 71.89 -38.72
N CYS A 665 30.21 71.02 -38.36
CA CYS A 665 30.13 69.64 -38.78
C CYS A 665 29.08 69.48 -39.89
N ASN A 666 29.46 68.95 -41.06
CA ASN A 666 28.63 68.95 -42.27
C ASN A 666 27.90 70.30 -42.56
N PRO A 667 28.60 71.46 -42.54
CA PRO A 667 27.97 72.77 -42.62
C PRO A 667 27.38 73.06 -44.01
N ALA A 668 26.14 73.55 -44.05
CA ALA A 668 25.36 73.71 -45.28
C ALA A 668 25.91 74.78 -46.26
N SER A 669 26.63 75.78 -45.77
CA SER A 669 27.35 76.76 -46.61
C SER A 669 28.48 77.43 -45.84
N ILE A 670 29.46 77.97 -46.57
CA ILE A 670 30.53 78.77 -45.98
C ILE A 670 30.39 80.21 -46.45
N ASN A 671 29.88 81.06 -45.57
CA ASN A 671 29.80 82.49 -45.81
C ASN A 671 31.17 83.14 -45.59
N PHE A 672 31.99 83.21 -46.65
CA PHE A 672 33.27 83.93 -46.66
C PHE A 672 33.15 85.45 -46.46
N GLY A 673 31.95 85.98 -46.21
CA GLY A 673 31.65 87.38 -45.90
C GLY A 673 31.83 88.33 -47.07
N SER A 674 31.50 89.60 -46.83
CA SER A 674 31.79 90.71 -47.74
C SER A 674 33.17 91.31 -47.50
N ALA A 675 33.67 91.99 -48.53
CA ALA A 675 34.81 92.88 -48.48
C ALA A 675 34.36 94.28 -48.92
N SER A 676 34.92 95.32 -48.33
CA SER A 676 34.73 96.71 -48.76
C SER A 676 36.07 97.43 -48.79
N ALA A 677 36.39 98.06 -49.91
CA ALA A 677 37.58 98.89 -50.05
C ALA A 677 37.21 100.37 -49.99
N ASN A 678 38.06 101.16 -49.35
CA ASN A 678 37.90 102.59 -49.28
C ASN A 678 39.24 103.24 -49.63
N ASP A 679 39.21 104.12 -50.63
CA ASP A 679 40.26 105.07 -50.92
C ASP A 679 40.15 106.31 -49.99
N ASN A 680 41.23 107.07 -49.83
CA ASN A 680 41.28 108.25 -48.99
C ASN A 680 40.76 109.54 -49.68
N CYS A 681 40.60 109.55 -51.01
CA CYS A 681 40.15 110.70 -51.80
C CYS A 681 38.81 110.48 -52.52
N ALA A 682 38.64 109.32 -53.15
CA ALA A 682 37.43 108.90 -53.86
C ALA A 682 36.37 108.24 -52.96
N GLY A 683 36.74 107.82 -51.75
CA GLY A 683 35.83 107.13 -50.82
C GLY A 683 35.71 105.63 -51.14
N ALA A 684 34.50 105.07 -51.03
CA ALA A 684 34.30 103.64 -51.24
C ALA A 684 34.57 103.24 -52.72
N VAL A 685 35.47 102.28 -52.95
CA VAL A 685 35.85 101.80 -54.28
C VAL A 685 35.48 100.32 -54.49
N PRO A 686 35.25 99.86 -55.73
CA PRO A 686 34.78 98.51 -56.00
C PRO A 686 35.77 97.42 -55.57
N VAL A 687 35.25 96.30 -55.06
CA VAL A 687 36.04 95.12 -54.71
C VAL A 687 35.60 93.93 -55.56
N THR A 688 36.57 93.23 -56.14
CA THR A 688 36.38 91.96 -56.86
C THR A 688 36.75 90.77 -55.96
N SER A 689 36.18 89.59 -56.19
CA SER A 689 36.41 88.39 -55.37
C SER A 689 36.61 87.12 -56.19
N THR A 690 37.55 86.26 -55.79
CA THR A 690 37.90 85.01 -56.47
C THR A 690 38.07 83.87 -55.46
N ALA A 691 37.37 82.75 -55.67
CA ALA A 691 37.50 81.55 -54.84
C ALA A 691 38.62 80.63 -55.35
N GLY A 692 39.41 80.10 -54.43
CA GLY A 692 40.39 79.04 -54.67
C GLY A 692 39.78 77.64 -54.65
N THR A 693 40.60 76.63 -54.94
CA THR A 693 40.21 75.22 -54.93
C THR A 693 39.99 74.67 -53.51
N ILE A 694 39.15 73.64 -53.40
CA ILE A 694 38.94 72.91 -52.14
C ILE A 694 40.04 71.84 -52.01
N THR A 695 40.81 71.87 -50.93
CA THR A 695 41.74 70.80 -50.55
C THR A 695 41.08 69.80 -49.60
N THR A 696 41.43 68.52 -49.77
CA THR A 696 40.77 67.40 -49.09
C THR A 696 41.82 66.49 -48.44
N THR A 697 41.68 66.23 -47.15
CA THR A 697 42.60 65.33 -46.41
C THR A 697 41.78 64.49 -45.43
N GLY A 698 41.70 63.19 -45.68
CA GLY A 698 40.68 62.34 -45.06
C GLY A 698 39.28 62.92 -45.32
N CYS A 699 38.54 63.15 -44.24
CA CYS A 699 37.22 63.76 -44.26
C CYS A 699 37.20 65.27 -43.94
N SER A 700 38.35 65.90 -43.66
CA SER A 700 38.43 67.37 -43.57
C SER A 700 38.43 68.02 -44.96
N ARG A 701 37.88 69.23 -45.06
CA ARG A 701 37.78 70.04 -46.28
C ARG A 701 38.21 71.48 -45.99
N THR A 702 38.96 72.12 -46.88
CA THR A 702 39.45 73.51 -46.73
C THR A 702 39.40 74.29 -48.04
N GLN A 703 39.05 75.57 -48.00
CA GLN A 703 38.99 76.46 -49.18
C GLN A 703 39.31 77.92 -48.82
N THR A 704 39.88 78.68 -49.75
CA THR A 704 40.25 80.10 -49.58
C THR A 704 39.51 81.01 -50.57
N MET A 705 39.20 82.24 -50.17
CA MET A 705 38.60 83.31 -50.96
C MET A 705 39.52 84.54 -50.92
N THR A 706 39.74 85.19 -52.06
CA THR A 706 40.64 86.36 -52.22
C THR A 706 39.89 87.54 -52.83
N TRP A 707 40.24 88.77 -52.43
CA TRP A 707 39.62 90.02 -52.88
C TRP A 707 40.67 91.03 -53.38
N ASN A 708 40.32 91.86 -54.37
CA ASN A 708 41.21 92.87 -54.98
C ASN A 708 40.46 94.18 -55.30
N ALA A 709 41.15 95.33 -55.21
CA ALA A 709 40.57 96.67 -55.45
C ALA A 709 41.63 97.68 -56.00
N SER A 710 41.16 98.79 -56.57
CA SER A 710 41.98 99.88 -57.13
C SER A 710 41.22 101.22 -57.12
N ASP A 711 41.95 102.32 -56.98
CA ASP A 711 41.46 103.71 -56.80
C ASP A 711 41.37 104.54 -58.09
N ALA A 712 41.13 105.86 -57.95
CA ALA A 712 40.92 106.81 -59.03
C ALA A 712 42.22 107.40 -59.62
N CYS A 713 43.38 107.18 -58.98
CA CYS A 713 44.70 107.54 -59.51
C CYS A 713 45.64 106.34 -59.74
N ASN A 714 45.01 105.17 -59.96
CA ASN A 714 45.58 103.94 -60.53
C ASN A 714 46.51 103.13 -59.61
N ASN A 715 46.33 103.20 -58.31
CA ASN A 715 47.02 102.32 -57.36
C ASN A 715 46.10 101.12 -57.02
N SER A 716 46.58 100.13 -56.25
CA SER A 716 45.85 98.85 -56.09
C SER A 716 46.27 98.03 -54.87
N SER A 717 45.40 97.11 -54.45
CA SER A 717 45.59 96.25 -53.26
C SER A 717 44.81 94.93 -53.34
N SER A 718 45.14 93.96 -52.46
CA SER A 718 44.46 92.66 -52.35
C SER A 718 44.56 92.03 -50.95
N THR A 719 43.66 91.10 -50.61
CA THR A 719 43.59 90.38 -49.31
C THR A 719 42.80 89.06 -49.42
N SER A 720 42.85 88.15 -48.44
CA SER A 720 42.17 86.83 -48.50
C SER A 720 41.76 86.22 -47.15
N ARG A 721 40.90 85.19 -47.18
CA ARG A 721 40.36 84.45 -46.02
C ARG A 721 40.14 82.97 -46.35
N THR A 722 40.46 82.09 -45.40
CA THR A 722 40.30 80.62 -45.53
C THR A 722 39.17 80.11 -44.64
N ALA A 723 38.59 78.97 -45.02
CA ALA A 723 37.64 78.24 -44.20
C ALA A 723 37.91 76.73 -44.25
N THR A 724 37.69 76.06 -43.13
CA THR A 724 37.92 74.62 -42.95
C THR A 724 36.73 74.02 -42.23
N TRP A 725 36.26 72.85 -42.68
CA TRP A 725 35.13 72.15 -42.07
C TRP A 725 35.35 70.65 -41.94
N THR A 726 34.60 70.06 -41.02
CA THR A 726 34.66 68.65 -40.66
C THR A 726 33.49 67.91 -41.31
N VAL A 727 33.80 66.91 -42.13
CA VAL A 727 32.98 65.70 -42.23
C VAL A 727 33.51 64.75 -41.14
N ASP A 728 32.63 64.00 -40.48
CA ASP A 728 32.72 63.76 -39.02
C ASP A 728 33.30 62.44 -38.52
N THR A 729 33.97 62.51 -37.37
CA THR A 729 34.86 61.48 -36.82
C THR A 729 34.37 60.80 -35.52
N GLN A 730 33.07 60.63 -35.30
CA GLN A 730 32.58 59.91 -34.12
C GLN A 730 32.15 58.47 -34.44
N GLY A 731 32.57 57.55 -33.56
CA GLY A 731 32.05 56.18 -33.56
C GLY A 731 30.54 56.20 -33.28
N PRO A 732 29.68 55.63 -34.14
CA PRO A 732 28.22 55.73 -34.01
C PRO A 732 27.66 55.22 -32.67
N VAL A 733 26.63 55.87 -32.12
CA VAL A 733 25.99 55.42 -30.87
C VAL A 733 25.02 54.27 -31.16
N ILE A 734 25.47 53.01 -30.94
CA ILE A 734 24.64 51.81 -31.15
C ILE A 734 23.73 51.55 -29.95
N THR A 735 22.42 51.50 -30.18
CA THR A 735 21.40 51.11 -29.21
C THR A 735 20.88 49.70 -29.51
N ILE A 736 20.76 48.86 -28.48
CA ILE A 736 20.17 47.51 -28.54
C ILE A 736 19.06 47.37 -27.48
N THR A 737 17.98 46.65 -27.80
CA THR A 737 16.84 46.45 -26.89
C THR A 737 16.85 45.05 -26.26
N GLY A 738 17.01 45.01 -24.93
CA GLY A 738 17.04 43.79 -24.11
C GLY A 738 18.46 43.31 -23.76
N GLY A 739 18.60 42.76 -22.54
CA GLY A 739 19.86 42.24 -22.01
C GLY A 739 20.21 40.82 -22.47
N ASN A 740 21.21 40.21 -21.82
CA ASN A 740 21.69 38.86 -22.12
C ASN A 740 20.55 37.82 -22.14
N LEU A 741 20.66 36.87 -23.07
CA LEU A 741 19.61 35.89 -23.33
C LEU A 741 19.97 34.53 -22.71
N ASN A 742 19.12 34.04 -21.82
CA ASN A 742 19.01 32.61 -21.54
C ASN A 742 17.69 32.13 -22.16
N PRO A 743 17.71 31.45 -23.32
CA PRO A 743 16.51 30.96 -23.98
C PRO A 743 16.09 29.55 -23.52
N GLY A 744 16.68 29.03 -22.43
CA GLY A 744 16.33 27.74 -21.83
C GLY A 744 17.12 26.57 -22.37
N CYS A 745 16.53 25.37 -22.28
CA CYS A 745 17.12 24.14 -22.80
C CYS A 745 16.57 23.77 -24.19
N ASN A 746 17.46 23.24 -25.03
CA ASN A 746 17.31 22.94 -26.44
C ASN A 746 16.70 24.07 -27.34
N PRO A 747 16.93 25.38 -27.10
CA PRO A 747 16.31 26.44 -27.91
C PRO A 747 16.82 26.44 -29.36
N ALA A 748 15.85 26.44 -30.29
CA ALA A 748 16.09 26.22 -31.72
C ALA A 748 16.79 27.38 -32.45
N SER A 749 16.66 28.61 -31.96
CA SER A 749 17.42 29.77 -32.48
C SER A 749 17.53 30.86 -31.43
N ILE A 750 18.56 31.70 -31.54
CA ILE A 750 18.76 32.83 -30.64
C ILE A 750 18.37 34.13 -31.33
N ASN A 751 17.27 34.74 -30.90
CA ASN A 751 16.92 36.08 -31.34
C ASN A 751 17.75 37.13 -30.58
N PHE A 752 18.97 37.38 -31.08
CA PHE A 752 19.83 38.45 -30.60
C PHE A 752 19.23 39.87 -30.78
N GLY A 753 18.08 40.02 -31.43
CA GLY A 753 17.36 41.28 -31.58
C GLY A 753 17.94 42.19 -32.66
N SER A 754 17.34 43.37 -32.80
CA SER A 754 17.83 44.43 -33.68
C SER A 754 18.68 45.45 -32.92
N ALA A 755 19.56 46.09 -33.67
CA ALA A 755 20.40 47.20 -33.23
C ALA A 755 20.19 48.39 -34.17
N SER A 756 20.18 49.61 -33.64
CA SER A 756 20.13 50.85 -34.41
C SER A 756 21.23 51.79 -33.93
N ALA A 757 22.00 52.36 -34.86
CA ALA A 757 23.08 53.29 -34.53
C ALA A 757 22.79 54.69 -35.06
N ASN A 758 23.15 55.70 -34.28
CA ASN A 758 23.06 57.10 -34.69
C ASN A 758 24.36 57.83 -34.32
N ASP A 759 25.01 58.39 -35.33
CA ASP A 759 26.17 59.27 -35.24
C ASP A 759 25.73 60.76 -35.13
N ASN A 760 26.58 61.64 -34.59
CA ASN A 760 26.20 63.04 -34.33
C ASN A 760 26.24 63.97 -35.55
N CYS A 761 26.92 63.62 -36.66
CA CYS A 761 26.85 64.43 -37.89
C CYS A 761 26.51 63.65 -39.16
N ALA A 762 26.73 62.33 -39.21
CA ALA A 762 26.20 61.45 -40.25
C ALA A 762 24.76 60.98 -39.95
N GLY A 763 24.29 61.08 -38.69
CA GLY A 763 22.95 60.68 -38.28
C GLY A 763 22.80 59.16 -38.18
N ALA A 764 21.61 58.63 -38.50
CA ALA A 764 21.37 57.18 -38.44
C ALA A 764 22.25 56.43 -39.45
N VAL A 765 23.00 55.42 -38.98
CA VAL A 765 24.06 54.75 -39.75
C VAL A 765 23.99 53.22 -39.66
N PRO A 766 24.53 52.48 -40.65
CA PRO A 766 24.31 51.04 -40.77
C PRO A 766 24.98 50.24 -39.65
N VAL A 767 24.25 49.26 -39.12
CA VAL A 767 24.75 48.33 -38.11
C VAL A 767 24.93 46.95 -38.72
N THR A 768 26.17 46.46 -38.74
CA THR A 768 26.52 45.12 -39.21
C THR A 768 26.59 44.16 -38.04
N SER A 769 25.85 43.05 -38.10
CA SER A 769 25.82 42.04 -37.03
C SER A 769 26.67 40.83 -37.42
N THR A 770 27.73 40.55 -36.67
CA THR A 770 28.56 39.34 -36.84
C THR A 770 28.29 38.37 -35.70
N ALA A 771 27.76 37.19 -36.04
CA ALA A 771 27.66 36.09 -35.08
C ALA A 771 29.04 35.44 -34.89
N GLY A 772 29.51 35.35 -33.66
CA GLY A 772 30.69 34.57 -33.31
C GLY A 772 30.47 33.07 -33.57
N THR A 773 31.56 32.31 -33.55
CA THR A 773 31.49 30.84 -33.59
C THR A 773 30.67 30.32 -32.41
N ILE A 774 29.80 29.33 -32.67
CA ILE A 774 29.13 28.61 -31.58
C ILE A 774 30.20 27.79 -30.87
N THR A 775 30.50 28.16 -29.64
CA THR A 775 31.36 27.36 -28.77
C THR A 775 30.53 26.19 -28.24
N THR A 776 30.91 24.98 -28.66
CA THR A 776 30.31 23.73 -28.21
C THR A 776 31.11 23.20 -27.02
N THR A 777 30.44 22.82 -25.94
CA THR A 777 31.13 22.22 -24.77
C THR A 777 30.23 21.11 -24.23
N GLY A 778 30.57 19.88 -24.62
CA GLY A 778 29.62 18.76 -24.63
C GLY A 778 28.40 19.14 -25.45
N CYS A 779 27.33 19.43 -24.73
CA CYS A 779 26.03 19.84 -25.22
C CYS A 779 25.77 21.34 -25.14
N SER A 780 26.22 22.04 -24.09
CA SER A 780 26.00 23.48 -23.98
C SER A 780 26.59 24.20 -25.20
N ARG A 781 25.90 25.26 -25.60
CA ARG A 781 26.17 26.09 -26.77
C ARG A 781 26.20 27.53 -26.30
N THR A 782 27.26 28.26 -26.62
CA THR A 782 27.31 29.71 -26.40
C THR A 782 27.66 30.41 -27.69
N GLN A 783 26.96 31.50 -27.97
CA GLN A 783 27.20 32.36 -29.11
C GLN A 783 27.03 33.82 -28.70
N THR A 784 27.92 34.67 -29.22
CA THR A 784 27.86 36.12 -29.06
C THR A 784 27.57 36.75 -30.41
N MET A 785 26.55 37.61 -30.48
CA MET A 785 26.32 38.49 -31.61
C MET A 785 26.99 39.83 -31.33
N THR A 786 27.87 40.28 -32.21
CA THR A 786 28.53 41.59 -32.12
C THR A 786 28.04 42.48 -33.24
N TRP A 787 27.46 43.61 -32.88
CA TRP A 787 27.06 44.67 -33.79
C TRP A 787 28.17 45.70 -33.91
N ASN A 788 28.57 46.01 -35.14
CA ASN A 788 29.58 47.01 -35.47
C ASN A 788 28.95 48.04 -36.42
N ALA A 789 29.14 49.32 -36.15
CA ALA A 789 28.70 50.43 -36.98
C ALA A 789 29.87 51.41 -37.16
N SER A 790 30.00 52.00 -38.36
CA SER A 790 31.08 52.95 -38.66
C SER A 790 30.53 54.22 -39.33
N ASP A 791 31.16 55.36 -39.06
CA ASP A 791 30.86 56.65 -39.68
C ASP A 791 31.47 56.81 -41.09
N ALA A 792 31.32 58.00 -41.67
CA ALA A 792 31.88 58.36 -42.98
C ALA A 792 33.38 58.75 -42.95
N CYS A 793 34.02 58.77 -41.78
CA CYS A 793 35.46 58.97 -41.57
C CYS A 793 36.21 57.67 -41.20
N ASN A 794 35.52 56.54 -41.10
CA ASN A 794 35.99 55.21 -40.68
C ASN A 794 36.17 55.02 -39.16
N ASN A 795 35.55 55.85 -38.31
CA ASN A 795 35.50 55.62 -36.86
C ASN A 795 34.36 54.66 -36.58
N SER A 796 34.63 53.68 -35.73
CA SER A 796 33.73 52.56 -35.50
C SER A 796 33.38 52.37 -34.03
N SER A 797 32.14 51.96 -33.82
CA SER A 797 31.61 51.52 -32.54
C SER A 797 31.25 50.05 -32.64
N SER A 798 31.34 49.34 -31.52
CA SER A 798 30.79 47.99 -31.41
C SER A 798 30.11 47.76 -30.06
N THR A 799 29.09 46.90 -30.07
CA THR A 799 28.40 46.40 -28.87
C THR A 799 27.99 44.96 -29.14
N SER A 800 27.81 44.16 -28.10
CA SER A 800 27.51 42.72 -28.26
C SER A 800 26.52 42.21 -27.24
N ARG A 801 25.89 41.08 -27.58
CA ARG A 801 24.97 40.35 -26.72
C ARG A 801 25.29 38.87 -26.81
N THR A 802 25.45 38.24 -25.66
CA THR A 802 25.71 36.80 -25.58
C THR A 802 24.43 36.07 -25.24
N ALA A 803 24.30 34.88 -25.81
CA ALA A 803 23.33 33.89 -25.41
C ALA A 803 24.05 32.56 -25.13
N THR A 804 23.69 31.96 -24.02
CA THR A 804 24.13 30.62 -23.62
C THR A 804 22.89 29.77 -23.51
N TRP A 805 22.94 28.57 -24.07
CA TRP A 805 21.87 27.61 -23.97
C TRP A 805 22.40 26.21 -23.75
N THR A 806 21.64 25.45 -22.98
CA THR A 806 21.81 24.01 -22.86
C THR A 806 21.23 23.41 -24.15
N VAL A 807 22.03 22.71 -24.97
CA VAL A 807 21.61 21.32 -25.29
C VAL A 807 22.07 20.51 -24.07
N ASP A 808 21.48 19.37 -23.73
CA ASP A 808 21.84 18.63 -22.49
C ASP A 808 22.82 17.45 -22.73
N VAL A 809 23.47 16.92 -21.67
CA VAL A 809 24.20 15.63 -21.70
C VAL A 809 23.86 14.74 -20.48
N ASP A 810 22.65 14.86 -19.92
CA ASP A 810 22.34 14.27 -18.61
C ASP A 810 21.24 13.21 -18.67
N GLY A 811 21.59 11.98 -18.29
CA GLY A 811 20.68 10.84 -18.30
C GLY A 811 19.45 11.05 -17.40
N PRO A 812 18.22 10.69 -17.84
CA PRO A 812 17.01 10.89 -17.06
C PRO A 812 17.05 10.26 -15.66
N VAL A 813 16.45 10.91 -14.66
CA VAL A 813 16.40 10.35 -13.30
C VAL A 813 15.28 9.33 -13.20
N ILE A 814 15.57 8.05 -13.49
CA ILE A 814 14.60 6.95 -13.32
C ILE A 814 14.34 6.68 -11.83
N THR A 815 13.12 6.96 -11.40
CA THR A 815 12.58 6.58 -10.10
C THR A 815 11.82 5.26 -10.23
N ILE A 816 12.18 4.27 -9.40
CA ILE A 816 11.45 3.00 -9.24
C ILE A 816 10.90 2.91 -7.82
N THR A 817 9.65 2.45 -7.67
CA THR A 817 9.02 2.30 -6.35
C THR A 817 9.22 0.90 -5.80
N GLY A 818 9.87 0.80 -4.64
CA GLY A 818 10.18 -0.45 -3.91
C GLY A 818 11.57 -1.03 -4.24
N GLY A 819 12.14 -1.77 -3.28
CA GLY A 819 13.44 -2.45 -3.43
C GLY A 819 13.36 -3.78 -4.18
N ASN A 820 14.44 -4.58 -4.10
CA ASN A 820 14.53 -5.93 -4.70
C ASN A 820 13.37 -6.83 -4.27
N LEU A 821 12.94 -7.68 -5.20
CA LEU A 821 11.78 -8.56 -5.02
C LEU A 821 12.21 -9.97 -4.57
N ASN A 822 11.53 -10.50 -3.56
CA ASN A 822 11.42 -11.94 -3.35
C ASN A 822 9.93 -12.28 -3.29
N PRO A 823 9.33 -12.72 -4.42
CA PRO A 823 7.91 -13.07 -4.49
C PRO A 823 7.59 -14.47 -3.93
N GLY A 824 8.55 -15.16 -3.29
CA GLY A 824 8.32 -16.41 -2.57
C GLY A 824 8.55 -17.67 -3.41
N CYS A 825 7.85 -18.75 -3.07
CA CYS A 825 7.91 -20.01 -3.81
C CYS A 825 6.89 -20.08 -4.95
N ASN A 826 7.31 -20.60 -6.11
CA ASN A 826 6.49 -20.77 -7.31
C ASN A 826 5.56 -19.57 -7.61
N PRO A 827 6.06 -18.32 -7.58
CA PRO A 827 5.24 -17.14 -7.77
C PRO A 827 4.64 -17.10 -9.17
N GLU A 828 3.31 -17.02 -9.26
CA GLU A 828 2.57 -17.02 -10.54
C GLU A 828 2.97 -15.85 -11.45
N SER A 829 3.32 -14.71 -10.86
CA SER A 829 3.88 -13.56 -11.57
C SER A 829 4.82 -12.75 -10.68
N ILE A 830 5.74 -12.02 -11.31
CA ILE A 830 6.67 -11.12 -10.62
C ILE A 830 6.35 -9.70 -11.04
N ASN A 831 5.60 -9.01 -10.18
CA ASN A 831 5.30 -7.59 -10.39
C ASN A 831 6.54 -6.75 -10.07
N PHE A 832 7.36 -6.50 -11.10
CA PHE A 832 8.53 -5.62 -11.05
C PHE A 832 8.18 -4.13 -10.83
N GLY A 833 6.90 -3.77 -10.66
CA GLY A 833 6.43 -2.42 -10.40
C GLY A 833 6.56 -1.47 -11.59
N SER A 834 6.12 -0.22 -11.39
CA SER A 834 6.27 0.85 -12.38
C SER A 834 7.55 1.66 -12.14
N ALA A 835 7.98 2.34 -13.19
CA ALA A 835 9.10 3.28 -13.19
C ALA A 835 8.66 4.58 -13.88
N SER A 836 9.13 5.72 -13.38
CA SER A 836 8.97 7.03 -14.02
C SER A 836 10.33 7.72 -14.07
N ALA A 837 10.68 8.33 -15.21
CA ALA A 837 11.90 9.13 -15.30
C ALA A 837 11.58 10.60 -15.50
N ASN A 838 12.46 11.45 -14.99
CA ASN A 838 12.42 12.89 -15.24
C ASN A 838 13.83 13.40 -15.51
N ASP A 839 14.02 14.06 -16.64
CA ASP A 839 15.23 14.81 -16.98
C ASP A 839 15.03 16.30 -16.67
N ASN A 840 16.13 17.01 -16.42
CA ASN A 840 16.18 18.44 -16.14
C ASN A 840 15.81 19.33 -17.34
N CYS A 841 15.96 18.83 -18.57
CA CYS A 841 15.74 19.57 -19.81
C CYS A 841 14.45 19.19 -20.55
N ALA A 842 14.11 17.90 -20.58
CA ALA A 842 12.92 17.35 -21.23
C ALA A 842 11.70 17.22 -20.30
N GLY A 843 11.87 17.32 -18.97
CA GLY A 843 10.82 17.01 -18.00
C GLY A 843 10.61 15.49 -17.88
N ALA A 844 9.36 15.04 -17.80
CA ALA A 844 9.06 13.60 -17.68
C ALA A 844 9.46 12.83 -18.96
N VAL A 845 10.26 11.77 -18.82
CA VAL A 845 10.89 11.02 -19.93
C VAL A 845 10.39 9.58 -19.97
N PRO A 846 10.14 8.98 -21.16
CA PRO A 846 9.70 7.58 -21.25
C PRO A 846 10.72 6.61 -20.67
N VAL A 847 10.24 5.61 -19.94
CA VAL A 847 11.07 4.53 -19.39
C VAL A 847 10.80 3.23 -20.12
N THR A 848 11.84 2.64 -20.69
CA THR A 848 11.77 1.31 -21.33
C THR A 848 12.21 0.24 -20.35
N SER A 849 11.45 -0.86 -20.20
CA SER A 849 11.75 -1.94 -19.26
C SER A 849 12.18 -3.21 -20.00
N THR A 850 13.46 -3.58 -19.88
CA THR A 850 14.02 -4.80 -20.45
C THR A 850 14.16 -5.86 -19.37
N ALA A 851 13.39 -6.94 -19.48
CA ALA A 851 13.57 -8.11 -18.63
C ALA A 851 14.87 -8.83 -19.04
N GLY A 852 15.83 -8.88 -18.12
CA GLY A 852 17.05 -9.68 -18.28
C GLY A 852 16.76 -11.18 -18.36
N THR A 853 17.76 -11.96 -18.75
CA THR A 853 17.66 -13.43 -18.76
C THR A 853 17.50 -13.95 -17.33
N ILE A 854 16.66 -14.99 -17.17
CA ILE A 854 16.53 -15.69 -15.89
C ILE A 854 17.79 -16.52 -15.69
N THR A 855 18.64 -16.10 -14.75
CA THR A 855 19.80 -16.87 -14.32
C THR A 855 19.37 -17.96 -13.35
N THR A 856 19.94 -19.14 -13.51
CA THR A 856 19.55 -20.36 -12.80
C THR A 856 20.76 -20.97 -12.10
N THR A 857 20.63 -21.20 -10.78
CA THR A 857 21.68 -21.82 -9.98
C THR A 857 21.02 -22.79 -9.01
N GLY A 858 21.15 -24.09 -9.26
CA GLY A 858 20.23 -25.09 -8.71
C GLY A 858 18.79 -24.75 -9.10
N CYS A 859 17.89 -24.76 -8.11
CA CYS A 859 16.49 -24.40 -8.28
C CYS A 859 16.19 -22.90 -8.03
N SER A 860 17.15 -22.12 -7.52
CA SER A 860 17.01 -20.65 -7.47
C SER A 860 16.86 -20.06 -8.88
N ARG A 861 16.00 -19.05 -9.01
CA ARG A 861 15.77 -18.29 -10.23
C ARG A 861 15.96 -16.81 -9.92
N THR A 862 16.78 -16.13 -10.72
CA THR A 862 17.09 -14.72 -10.55
C THR A 862 16.91 -13.98 -11.87
N GLN A 863 16.04 -12.98 -11.90
CA GLN A 863 15.79 -12.15 -13.07
C GLN A 863 15.89 -10.67 -12.69
N THR A 864 16.66 -9.93 -13.47
CA THR A 864 16.84 -8.48 -13.31
C THR A 864 16.01 -7.75 -14.34
N MET A 865 15.00 -7.01 -13.92
CA MET A 865 14.31 -6.04 -14.77
C MET A 865 15.15 -4.76 -14.79
N THR A 866 15.65 -4.38 -15.98
CA THR A 866 16.42 -3.15 -16.16
C THR A 866 15.56 -2.12 -16.88
N TRP A 867 15.27 -1.03 -16.20
CA TRP A 867 14.69 0.15 -16.80
C TRP A 867 15.80 1.03 -17.38
N ASN A 868 15.62 1.44 -18.63
CA ASN A 868 16.50 2.33 -19.34
C ASN A 868 15.67 3.53 -19.82
N ALA A 869 16.19 4.74 -19.60
CA ALA A 869 15.63 5.97 -20.12
C ALA A 869 16.77 6.82 -20.68
N SER A 870 16.49 7.48 -21.80
CA SER A 870 17.40 8.41 -22.45
C SER A 870 16.69 9.74 -22.69
N ASP A 871 17.43 10.80 -22.43
CA ASP A 871 17.09 12.20 -22.61
C ASP A 871 17.07 12.59 -24.10
N ALA A 872 16.86 13.88 -24.38
CA ALA A 872 16.84 14.42 -25.73
C ALA A 872 18.21 14.42 -26.44
N CYS A 873 19.28 14.01 -25.75
CA CYS A 873 20.66 14.33 -26.09
C CYS A 873 21.63 13.14 -26.00
N ASN A 874 21.10 11.90 -26.10
CA ASN A 874 21.80 10.62 -26.23
C ASN A 874 22.54 10.07 -25.00
N ASN A 875 22.14 10.49 -23.80
CA ASN A 875 22.71 9.97 -22.57
C ASN A 875 21.74 8.91 -22.02
N SER A 876 22.26 7.98 -21.24
CA SER A 876 21.49 6.81 -20.82
C SER A 876 21.59 6.60 -19.33
N SER A 877 20.45 6.76 -18.70
CA SER A 877 20.21 6.23 -17.37
C SER A 877 19.80 4.76 -17.50
N SER A 878 20.32 3.94 -16.61
CA SER A 878 19.73 2.63 -16.35
C SER A 878 19.65 2.40 -14.85
N THR A 879 18.52 1.85 -14.41
CA THR A 879 18.33 1.36 -13.05
C THR A 879 17.68 0.00 -13.13
N SER A 880 17.90 -0.86 -12.16
CA SER A 880 17.38 -2.23 -12.23
C SER A 880 16.91 -2.74 -10.88
N ARG A 881 15.93 -3.64 -10.95
CA ARG A 881 15.40 -4.38 -9.81
C ARG A 881 15.56 -5.85 -10.10
N THR A 882 16.28 -6.52 -9.22
CA THR A 882 16.39 -7.97 -9.28
C THR A 882 15.25 -8.58 -8.47
N ALA A 883 14.57 -9.55 -9.09
CA ALA A 883 13.74 -10.50 -8.39
C ALA A 883 14.50 -11.82 -8.31
N THR A 884 14.64 -12.35 -7.10
CA THR A 884 15.11 -13.72 -6.88
C THR A 884 13.97 -14.48 -6.22
N TRP A 885 13.58 -15.60 -6.82
CA TRP A 885 12.56 -16.49 -6.30
C TRP A 885 13.08 -17.90 -6.22
N THR A 886 12.53 -18.66 -5.29
CA THR A 886 12.87 -20.05 -5.08
C THR A 886 11.84 -20.89 -5.81
N VAL A 887 12.27 -21.68 -6.80
CA VAL A 887 11.59 -22.97 -7.00
C VAL A 887 12.11 -23.79 -5.82
N ASP A 888 11.26 -24.06 -4.83
CA ASP A 888 11.69 -24.19 -3.41
C ASP A 888 11.92 -25.63 -2.92
N THR A 889 12.36 -25.72 -1.67
CA THR A 889 13.45 -26.60 -1.21
C THR A 889 13.05 -27.58 -0.12
N GLN A 890 11.81 -28.08 -0.12
CA GLN A 890 11.34 -28.98 0.92
C GLN A 890 11.59 -30.46 0.60
N GLY A 891 11.96 -31.21 1.64
CA GLY A 891 11.94 -32.66 1.60
C GLY A 891 10.48 -33.12 1.45
N PRO A 892 10.11 -33.90 0.42
CA PRO A 892 8.71 -34.23 0.17
C PRO A 892 8.02 -34.92 1.35
N VAL A 893 6.80 -34.53 1.71
CA VAL A 893 6.09 -35.10 2.87
C VAL A 893 5.61 -36.53 2.56
N ILE A 894 6.42 -37.53 2.93
CA ILE A 894 6.13 -38.95 2.64
C ILE A 894 5.01 -39.47 3.56
N THR A 895 3.87 -39.79 2.96
CA THR A 895 2.72 -40.44 3.61
C THR A 895 2.75 -41.94 3.31
N ILE A 896 2.96 -42.75 4.33
CA ILE A 896 2.90 -44.23 4.25
C ILE A 896 1.49 -44.74 4.60
N THR A 897 1.02 -45.75 3.87
CA THR A 897 -0.31 -46.36 4.07
C THR A 897 -0.22 -47.77 4.68
N GLY A 898 -1.28 -48.15 5.39
CA GLY A 898 -1.26 -49.30 6.32
C GLY A 898 -0.71 -48.89 7.69
N GLY A 899 -1.36 -49.37 8.76
CA GLY A 899 -1.02 -49.02 10.14
C GLY A 899 0.17 -49.81 10.71
N ASN A 900 0.16 -50.02 12.02
CA ASN A 900 1.18 -50.80 12.73
C ASN A 900 1.33 -52.19 12.11
N LEU A 901 2.49 -52.45 11.53
CA LEU A 901 2.80 -53.70 10.84
C LEU A 901 3.30 -54.73 11.84
N ASN A 902 2.36 -55.38 12.53
CA ASN A 902 2.57 -56.63 13.26
C ASN A 902 2.27 -57.81 12.30
N PRO A 903 3.28 -58.50 11.73
CA PRO A 903 3.03 -59.62 10.82
C PRO A 903 2.58 -60.90 11.55
N GLY A 904 2.58 -60.89 12.89
CA GLY A 904 2.38 -62.08 13.70
C GLY A 904 3.52 -63.09 13.56
N CYS A 905 3.17 -64.37 13.64
CA CYS A 905 4.12 -65.46 13.62
C CYS A 905 4.13 -66.21 12.28
N ASN A 906 5.31 -66.59 11.80
CA ASN A 906 5.53 -67.24 10.49
C ASN A 906 4.84 -66.56 9.27
N PRO A 907 4.87 -65.22 9.12
CA PRO A 907 4.28 -64.53 7.96
C PRO A 907 4.92 -64.96 6.64
N ALA A 908 4.07 -65.24 5.64
CA ALA A 908 4.52 -65.65 4.30
C ALA A 908 5.12 -64.51 3.46
N SER A 909 4.69 -63.27 3.69
CA SER A 909 5.27 -62.07 3.08
C SER A 909 5.00 -60.84 3.95
N ILE A 910 5.86 -59.83 3.85
CA ILE A 910 5.79 -58.63 4.69
C ILE A 910 5.27 -57.47 3.86
N ASN A 911 4.00 -57.11 4.02
CA ASN A 911 3.41 -55.97 3.32
C ASN A 911 3.80 -54.65 4.02
N PHE A 912 4.95 -54.12 3.63
CA PHE A 912 5.42 -52.79 4.01
C PHE A 912 4.51 -51.64 3.50
N GLY A 913 3.48 -51.92 2.70
CA GLY A 913 2.52 -50.92 2.22
C GLY A 913 3.09 -50.05 1.10
N SER A 914 2.30 -49.07 0.68
CA SER A 914 2.71 -48.07 -0.30
C SER A 914 2.95 -46.71 0.37
N ALA A 915 3.86 -45.95 -0.21
CA ALA A 915 4.18 -44.58 0.18
C ALA A 915 3.88 -43.64 -0.99
N SER A 916 3.16 -42.56 -0.73
CA SER A 916 3.13 -41.37 -1.58
C SER A 916 3.96 -40.27 -0.91
N ALA A 917 4.36 -39.23 -1.64
CA ALA A 917 4.93 -38.04 -1.03
C ALA A 917 4.41 -36.78 -1.71
N ASN A 918 4.21 -35.71 -0.95
CA ASN A 918 3.81 -34.42 -1.50
C ASN A 918 4.61 -33.28 -0.88
N ASP A 919 5.19 -32.46 -1.72
CA ASP A 919 6.03 -31.31 -1.39
C ASP A 919 5.26 -29.99 -1.50
N ASN A 920 5.70 -28.94 -0.80
CA ASN A 920 5.01 -27.65 -0.83
C ASN A 920 5.16 -26.92 -2.17
N CYS A 921 6.17 -27.24 -2.98
CA CYS A 921 6.50 -26.54 -4.22
C CYS A 921 6.80 -27.46 -5.41
N ALA A 922 7.32 -28.67 -5.20
CA ALA A 922 7.40 -29.71 -6.22
C ALA A 922 6.08 -30.50 -6.40
N GLY A 923 5.12 -30.36 -5.48
CA GLY A 923 3.86 -31.14 -5.51
C GLY A 923 4.10 -32.62 -5.22
N ALA A 924 3.36 -33.55 -5.85
CA ALA A 924 3.56 -34.97 -5.60
C ALA A 924 4.92 -35.47 -6.14
N VAL A 925 5.74 -36.10 -5.28
CA VAL A 925 7.15 -36.44 -5.60
C VAL A 925 7.39 -37.96 -5.57
N PRO A 926 8.22 -38.53 -6.48
CA PRO A 926 8.46 -39.97 -6.53
C PRO A 926 9.12 -40.53 -5.26
N VAL A 927 8.66 -41.72 -4.84
CA VAL A 927 9.13 -42.38 -3.62
C VAL A 927 9.83 -43.70 -3.96
N THR A 928 11.10 -43.82 -3.56
CA THR A 928 11.95 -44.99 -3.80
C THR A 928 12.05 -45.88 -2.56
N SER A 929 11.51 -47.09 -2.63
CA SER A 929 11.54 -48.06 -1.53
C SER A 929 12.78 -48.97 -1.60
N THR A 930 13.61 -48.93 -0.57
CA THR A 930 14.76 -49.84 -0.39
C THR A 930 14.50 -50.78 0.77
N ALA A 931 14.49 -52.10 0.50
CA ALA A 931 14.43 -53.11 1.54
C ALA A 931 15.81 -53.30 2.17
N GLY A 932 15.93 -53.09 3.47
CA GLY A 932 17.11 -53.45 4.25
C GLY A 932 17.35 -54.96 4.28
N THR A 933 18.54 -55.37 4.72
CA THR A 933 18.86 -56.78 4.93
C THR A 933 17.97 -57.37 6.03
N ILE A 934 17.52 -58.62 5.85
CA ILE A 934 16.81 -59.35 6.90
C ILE A 934 17.85 -59.70 7.98
N THR A 935 17.70 -59.11 9.16
CA THR A 935 18.49 -59.49 10.34
C THR A 935 17.82 -60.69 10.99
N THR A 936 18.62 -61.73 11.24
CA THR A 936 18.18 -62.99 11.83
C THR A 936 18.71 -63.08 13.26
N THR A 937 17.86 -63.44 14.22
CA THR A 937 18.28 -63.59 15.62
C THR A 937 17.46 -64.70 16.25
N GLY A 938 18.09 -65.87 16.43
CA GLY A 938 17.37 -67.11 16.68
C GLY A 938 16.39 -67.41 15.54
N CYS A 939 15.14 -67.62 15.91
CA CYS A 939 14.02 -67.83 15.00
C CYS A 939 13.42 -66.48 14.51
N THR A 940 13.34 -65.45 15.35
CA THR A 940 12.90 -64.10 14.97
C THR A 940 13.68 -63.48 13.81
N ARG A 941 12.96 -62.69 12.99
CA ARG A 941 13.45 -61.99 11.81
C ARG A 941 13.03 -60.53 11.86
N THR A 942 13.90 -59.62 11.45
CA THR A 942 13.56 -58.20 11.34
C THR A 942 14.03 -57.64 10.00
N GLN A 943 13.18 -56.85 9.35
CA GLN A 943 13.51 -56.13 8.13
C GLN A 943 12.89 -54.74 8.15
N THR A 944 13.66 -53.74 7.72
CA THR A 944 13.21 -52.36 7.56
C THR A 944 13.06 -52.04 6.09
N MET A 945 11.89 -51.54 5.69
CA MET A 945 11.71 -50.89 4.39
C MET A 945 11.88 -49.39 4.58
N THR A 946 12.79 -48.76 3.82
CA THR A 946 13.03 -47.32 3.84
C THR A 946 12.59 -46.71 2.52
N TRP A 947 11.67 -45.76 2.58
CA TRP A 947 11.22 -44.94 1.47
C TRP A 947 11.96 -43.62 1.45
N ASN A 948 12.54 -43.25 0.32
CA ASN A 948 13.23 -41.98 0.12
C ASN A 948 12.59 -41.25 -1.06
N ALA A 949 12.26 -39.97 -0.89
CA ALA A 949 11.73 -39.10 -1.93
C ALA A 949 12.57 -37.83 -2.00
N SER A 950 12.87 -37.33 -3.21
CA SER A 950 13.71 -36.14 -3.40
C SER A 950 13.06 -35.14 -4.36
N ASP A 951 13.01 -33.88 -3.98
CA ASP A 951 12.42 -32.78 -4.76
C ASP A 951 13.27 -32.39 -5.99
N ALA A 952 12.82 -31.37 -6.73
CA ALA A 952 13.53 -30.82 -7.90
C ALA A 952 14.73 -29.90 -7.53
N CYS A 953 14.97 -29.65 -6.25
CA CYS A 953 16.13 -28.94 -5.69
C CYS A 953 17.22 -29.89 -5.15
N ASN A 954 16.96 -31.20 -5.09
CA ASN A 954 17.73 -32.27 -4.44
C ASN A 954 17.58 -32.39 -2.91
N ASN A 955 16.57 -31.78 -2.29
CA ASN A 955 16.23 -32.02 -0.88
C ASN A 955 15.43 -33.32 -0.76
N SER A 956 15.81 -34.15 0.20
CA SER A 956 15.25 -35.48 0.36
C SER A 956 14.60 -35.68 1.72
N SER A 957 13.42 -36.30 1.69
CA SER A 957 12.81 -36.93 2.84
C SER A 957 13.10 -38.42 2.81
N SER A 958 13.20 -39.02 3.99
CA SER A 958 13.04 -40.47 4.11
C SER A 958 12.17 -40.82 5.32
N THR A 959 11.44 -41.92 5.18
CA THR A 959 10.66 -42.55 6.25
C THR A 959 10.82 -44.06 6.14
N SER A 960 10.64 -44.80 7.22
CA SER A 960 10.81 -46.24 7.21
C SER A 960 9.79 -46.96 8.08
N ARG A 961 9.47 -48.19 7.70
CA ARG A 961 8.64 -49.10 8.48
C ARG A 961 9.42 -50.38 8.69
N THR A 962 9.72 -50.67 9.95
CA THR A 962 10.32 -51.94 10.36
C THR A 962 9.21 -52.94 10.62
N ALA A 963 9.39 -54.14 10.10
CA ALA A 963 8.62 -55.31 10.47
C ALA A 963 9.54 -56.27 11.22
N THR A 964 9.14 -56.65 12.42
CA THR A 964 9.73 -57.76 13.17
C THR A 964 8.70 -58.87 13.19
N TRP A 965 9.12 -60.09 12.88
CA TRP A 965 8.27 -61.27 12.95
C TRP A 965 8.98 -62.43 13.60
N THR A 966 8.25 -63.10 14.49
CA THR A 966 8.66 -64.37 15.04
C THR A 966 8.48 -65.41 13.93
N VAL A 967 9.56 -65.95 13.40
CA VAL A 967 9.57 -67.41 13.18
C VAL A 967 9.84 -67.95 14.59
N ASP A 968 9.20 -69.03 15.03
CA ASP A 968 9.22 -69.41 16.47
C ASP A 968 9.87 -70.75 16.73
N THR A 969 10.62 -70.85 17.83
CA THR A 969 11.28 -72.05 18.35
C THR A 969 10.54 -72.77 19.48
N ASP A 970 9.45 -72.29 20.08
CA ASP A 970 9.09 -72.72 21.45
C ASP A 970 8.11 -73.91 21.64
N GLY A 971 8.66 -75.12 21.75
CA GLY A 971 8.45 -76.02 22.90
C GLY A 971 7.01 -76.18 23.44
N PRO A 972 6.18 -77.07 22.86
CA PRO A 972 4.76 -77.20 23.14
C PRO A 972 4.36 -77.53 24.60
N VAL A 973 3.35 -76.82 25.13
CA VAL A 973 2.86 -77.01 26.51
C VAL A 973 1.97 -78.26 26.65
N ILE A 974 2.57 -79.43 26.88
CA ILE A 974 1.84 -80.70 27.06
C ILE A 974 1.02 -80.73 28.36
N THR A 975 -0.29 -80.87 28.24
CA THR A 975 -1.24 -81.13 29.33
C THR A 975 -1.69 -82.60 29.30
N ILE A 976 -1.52 -83.35 30.39
CA ILE A 976 -2.00 -84.74 30.53
C ILE A 976 -3.29 -84.77 31.36
N THR A 977 -4.21 -85.68 31.06
CA THR A 977 -5.46 -85.91 31.82
C THR A 977 -5.55 -87.30 32.44
N GLY A 978 -6.38 -87.44 33.48
CA GLY A 978 -6.51 -88.63 34.33
C GLY A 978 -5.82 -88.48 35.69
N GLY A 979 -6.47 -88.96 36.75
CA GLY A 979 -6.01 -88.82 38.14
C GLY A 979 -4.97 -89.87 38.58
N ASN A 980 -4.77 -89.98 39.90
CA ASN A 980 -3.81 -90.90 40.51
C ASN A 980 -4.00 -92.35 40.03
N LEU A 981 -2.93 -92.93 39.49
CA LEU A 981 -2.93 -94.21 38.78
C LEU A 981 -2.43 -95.34 39.69
N ASN A 982 -3.34 -96.14 40.25
CA ASN A 982 -3.04 -97.32 41.06
C ASN A 982 -3.71 -98.57 40.45
N PRO A 983 -2.97 -99.43 39.70
CA PRO A 983 -3.56 -100.56 38.98
C PRO A 983 -3.87 -101.83 39.80
N GLY A 984 -3.38 -101.97 41.04
CA GLY A 984 -3.60 -103.17 41.86
C GLY A 984 -2.72 -104.39 41.52
N CYS A 985 -3.20 -105.61 41.83
CA CYS A 985 -2.55 -106.88 41.47
C CYS A 985 -3.08 -107.42 40.15
N ASN A 986 -2.21 -107.97 39.29
CA ASN A 986 -2.53 -108.61 38.01
C ASN A 986 -3.54 -107.82 37.11
N PRO A 987 -3.35 -106.51 36.86
CA PRO A 987 -4.20 -105.72 35.97
C PRO A 987 -4.10 -106.18 34.50
N ALA A 988 -5.23 -106.28 33.81
CA ALA A 988 -5.28 -106.69 32.40
C ALA A 988 -4.78 -105.61 31.42
N SER A 989 -4.85 -104.33 31.79
CA SER A 989 -4.28 -103.20 31.06
C SER A 989 -4.11 -101.99 31.98
N ILE A 990 -3.32 -100.99 31.55
CA ILE A 990 -3.05 -99.78 32.35
C ILE A 990 -3.31 -98.54 31.51
N ASN A 991 -4.22 -97.68 31.99
CA ASN A 991 -4.59 -96.45 31.31
C ASN A 991 -3.73 -95.27 31.78
N PHE A 992 -2.71 -94.95 30.98
CA PHE A 992 -1.85 -93.79 31.19
C PHE A 992 -2.51 -92.44 30.84
N GLY A 993 -3.77 -92.43 30.38
CA GLY A 993 -4.50 -91.21 30.04
C GLY A 993 -4.11 -90.62 28.69
N SER A 994 -4.73 -89.50 28.35
CA SER A 994 -4.48 -88.75 27.11
C SER A 994 -3.79 -87.42 27.42
N ALA A 995 -2.99 -86.94 26.45
CA ALA A 995 -2.30 -85.66 26.53
C ALA A 995 -2.47 -84.84 25.25
N SER A 996 -2.46 -83.52 25.40
CA SER A 996 -2.61 -82.53 24.33
C SER A 996 -1.68 -81.35 24.59
N ALA A 997 -0.99 -80.82 23.58
CA ALA A 997 -0.11 -79.67 23.74
C ALA A 997 -0.61 -78.44 22.97
N ASN A 998 -0.15 -77.27 23.41
CA ASN A 998 -0.35 -76.00 22.71
C ASN A 998 0.93 -75.16 22.78
N ASP A 999 1.35 -74.61 21.65
CA ASP A 999 2.40 -73.61 21.49
C ASP A 999 1.74 -72.25 21.19
N ASN A 1000 2.44 -71.16 21.48
CA ASN A 1000 2.00 -69.79 21.25
C ASN A 1000 1.90 -69.41 19.77
N CYS A 1001 2.76 -69.94 18.89
CA CYS A 1001 2.74 -69.63 17.46
C CYS A 1001 2.04 -70.67 16.58
N ALA A 1002 2.20 -71.95 16.86
CA ALA A 1002 1.57 -73.05 16.13
C ALA A 1002 0.13 -73.36 16.61
N GLY A 1003 -0.30 -72.81 17.74
CA GLY A 1003 -1.57 -73.19 18.37
C GLY A 1003 -1.51 -74.59 18.95
N ALA A 1004 -2.50 -75.45 18.70
CA ALA A 1004 -2.48 -76.82 19.20
C ALA A 1004 -1.42 -77.68 18.48
N VAL A 1005 -0.58 -78.39 19.23
CA VAL A 1005 0.60 -79.14 18.72
C VAL A 1005 0.55 -80.60 19.17
N PRO A 1006 1.05 -81.55 18.34
CA PRO A 1006 0.83 -82.98 18.56
C PRO A 1006 1.73 -83.53 19.67
N VAL A 1007 1.24 -84.58 20.33
CA VAL A 1007 1.92 -85.21 21.47
C VAL A 1007 2.18 -86.68 21.20
N THR A 1008 3.45 -87.08 21.28
CA THR A 1008 3.93 -88.45 21.01
C THR A 1008 4.16 -89.21 22.31
N SER A 1009 3.39 -90.27 22.56
CA SER A 1009 3.50 -91.08 23.78
C SER A 1009 4.36 -92.33 23.56
N THR A 1010 5.45 -92.44 24.31
CA THR A 1010 6.34 -93.61 24.34
C THR A 1010 6.17 -94.36 25.66
N ALA A 1011 5.69 -95.60 25.59
CA ALA A 1011 5.72 -96.51 26.72
C ALA A 1011 7.16 -97.02 26.93
N GLY A 1012 7.75 -96.73 28.09
CA GLY A 1012 9.03 -97.30 28.50
C GLY A 1012 8.95 -98.81 28.67
N THR A 1013 10.10 -99.47 28.77
CA THR A 1013 10.17 -100.89 29.10
C THR A 1013 9.58 -101.16 30.49
N ILE A 1014 8.88 -102.28 30.65
CA ILE A 1014 8.39 -102.71 31.96
C ILE A 1014 9.60 -103.18 32.77
N THR A 1015 10.00 -102.40 33.78
CA THR A 1015 11.04 -102.80 34.71
C THR A 1015 10.47 -103.78 35.74
N THR A 1016 11.23 -104.83 36.02
CA THR A 1016 10.80 -105.92 36.91
C THR A 1016 11.69 -105.95 38.15
N THR A 1017 11.09 -106.11 39.33
CA THR A 1017 11.83 -106.21 40.60
C THR A 1017 11.01 -107.07 41.56
N GLY A 1018 11.37 -108.35 41.69
CA GLY A 1018 10.51 -109.36 42.32
C GLY A 1018 9.16 -109.46 41.60
N CYS A 1019 8.07 -109.51 42.36
CA CYS A 1019 6.69 -109.44 41.84
C CYS A 1019 6.27 -108.02 41.39
N SER A 1020 7.06 -106.98 41.64
CA SER A 1020 6.72 -105.62 41.18
C SER A 1020 7.00 -105.45 39.68
N ARG A 1021 6.12 -104.73 39.00
CA ARG A 1021 6.27 -104.22 37.63
C ARG A 1021 6.08 -102.72 37.64
N THR A 1022 6.95 -102.00 36.95
CA THR A 1022 6.87 -100.55 36.82
C THR A 1022 7.01 -100.16 35.36
N GLN A 1023 6.16 -99.26 34.87
CA GLN A 1023 6.24 -98.73 33.52
C GLN A 1023 5.93 -97.24 33.51
N THR A 1024 6.76 -96.48 32.80
CA THR A 1024 6.59 -95.03 32.60
C THR A 1024 6.10 -94.78 31.19
N MET A 1025 5.02 -94.02 31.04
CA MET A 1025 4.61 -93.44 29.76
C MET A 1025 5.17 -92.03 29.67
N THR A 1026 5.96 -91.73 28.64
CA THR A 1026 6.51 -90.38 28.40
C THR A 1026 5.89 -89.78 27.15
N TRP A 1027 5.30 -88.60 27.29
CA TRP A 1027 4.78 -87.78 26.21
C TRP A 1027 5.81 -86.73 25.81
N ASN A 1028 6.07 -86.57 24.51
CA ASN A 1028 6.97 -85.56 23.95
C ASN A 1028 6.27 -84.78 22.83
N ALA A 1029 6.58 -83.50 22.70
CA ALA A 1029 6.06 -82.61 21.66
C ALA A 1029 7.11 -81.57 21.28
N SER A 1030 7.10 -81.12 20.02
CA SER A 1030 8.00 -80.10 19.47
C SER A 1030 7.21 -79.17 18.53
N ASP A 1031 7.67 -77.93 18.37
CA ASP A 1031 7.00 -76.83 17.68
C ASP A 1031 7.55 -76.56 16.25
N ALA A 1032 7.28 -75.36 15.72
CA ALA A 1032 7.68 -74.87 14.41
C ALA A 1032 9.20 -74.71 14.16
N CYS A 1033 10.03 -74.37 15.15
CA CYS A 1033 11.50 -74.27 14.98
C CYS A 1033 12.33 -74.96 16.09
N ASN A 1034 11.83 -76.07 16.60
CA ASN A 1034 12.61 -77.19 17.19
C ASN A 1034 12.99 -77.13 18.68
N ASN A 1035 12.42 -76.26 19.52
CA ASN A 1035 12.45 -76.58 20.96
C ASN A 1035 11.46 -77.72 21.22
N SER A 1036 11.58 -78.35 22.38
CA SER A 1036 10.82 -79.56 22.67
C SER A 1036 10.52 -79.69 24.14
N SER A 1037 9.41 -80.34 24.41
CA SER A 1037 8.82 -80.49 25.73
C SER A 1037 8.52 -81.96 25.96
N SER A 1038 8.76 -82.43 27.18
CA SER A 1038 8.41 -83.80 27.58
C SER A 1038 7.86 -83.83 28.99
N THR A 1039 7.00 -84.82 29.25
CA THR A 1039 6.36 -85.06 30.54
C THR A 1039 6.01 -86.55 30.64
N SER A 1040 5.88 -87.12 31.85
CA SER A 1040 5.67 -88.56 31.98
C SER A 1040 4.80 -88.94 33.19
N ARG A 1041 4.22 -90.14 33.14
CA ARG A 1041 3.41 -90.72 34.21
C ARG A 1041 3.77 -92.19 34.38
N THR A 1042 4.16 -92.54 35.59
CA THR A 1042 4.57 -93.90 35.97
C THR A 1042 3.41 -94.65 36.59
N ALA A 1043 3.27 -95.93 36.25
CA ALA A 1043 2.42 -96.88 36.94
C ALA A 1043 3.28 -97.99 37.53
N THR A 1044 3.01 -98.35 38.79
CA THR A 1044 3.61 -99.50 39.47
C THR A 1044 2.48 -100.44 39.88
N TRP A 1045 2.64 -101.73 39.61
CA TRP A 1045 1.65 -102.75 39.93
C TRP A 1045 2.34 -104.07 40.31
N THR A 1046 1.64 -104.90 41.07
CA THR A 1046 2.17 -106.23 41.41
C THR A 1046 1.72 -107.21 40.34
N VAL A 1047 2.67 -107.82 39.63
CA VAL A 1047 2.44 -109.09 38.91
C VAL A 1047 2.90 -110.20 39.82
N ASP A 1048 1.95 -110.79 40.50
CA ASP A 1048 2.19 -111.88 41.42
C ASP A 1048 1.86 -113.22 40.76
N THR A 1049 2.74 -114.19 41.04
CA THR A 1049 2.82 -115.53 40.45
C THR A 1049 3.10 -116.55 41.57
N GLN A 1050 2.59 -116.29 42.77
CA GLN A 1050 3.11 -116.84 44.02
C GLN A 1050 3.00 -118.35 44.19
N GLY A 1051 3.87 -118.85 45.07
CA GLY A 1051 3.77 -120.17 45.69
C GLY A 1051 3.13 -120.10 47.09
N PRO A 1052 2.30 -121.06 47.52
CA PRO A 1052 1.08 -120.75 48.28
C PRO A 1052 0.83 -121.61 49.58
N VAL A 1053 -0.23 -121.33 50.39
CA VAL A 1053 -0.35 -121.62 51.87
C VAL A 1053 -1.16 -122.86 52.30
N ILE A 1054 -0.68 -123.70 53.23
CA ILE A 1054 -1.12 -125.10 53.50
C ILE A 1054 -1.84 -125.35 54.88
N THR A 1055 -2.65 -126.43 55.00
CA THR A 1055 -3.45 -126.91 56.17
C THR A 1055 -3.53 -128.47 56.23
N ILE A 1056 -3.56 -129.13 57.41
CA ILE A 1056 -3.52 -130.62 57.59
C ILE A 1056 -4.39 -131.12 58.77
N THR A 1057 -4.98 -132.33 58.71
CA THR A 1057 -5.61 -133.03 59.87
C THR A 1057 -5.31 -134.55 59.94
N GLY A 1058 -4.71 -135.02 61.05
CA GLY A 1058 -4.44 -136.45 61.37
C GLY A 1058 -3.63 -136.63 62.67
N GLY A 1059 -3.64 -137.82 63.31
CA GLY A 1059 -3.08 -138.05 64.66
C GLY A 1059 -2.37 -139.40 64.89
N ASN A 1060 -1.63 -139.52 65.99
CA ASN A 1060 -0.56 -140.51 66.23
C ASN A 1060 -1.06 -141.87 66.78
N LEU A 1061 -0.59 -143.01 66.25
CA LEU A 1061 -1.02 -144.39 66.62
C LEU A 1061 0.09 -145.46 66.48
N ASN A 1062 -0.04 -146.57 67.21
CA ASN A 1062 1.00 -147.60 67.47
C ASN A 1062 0.37 -148.88 68.11
N PRO A 1063 0.89 -150.11 67.96
CA PRO A 1063 1.28 -150.87 66.76
C PRO A 1063 0.62 -152.28 66.72
N GLY A 1064 1.06 -153.14 65.79
CA GLY A 1064 0.82 -154.59 65.82
C GLY A 1064 1.63 -155.30 64.73
N CYS A 1065 2.08 -156.54 64.93
CA CYS A 1065 2.92 -157.22 63.94
C CYS A 1065 2.11 -157.70 62.72
N ASN A 1066 2.48 -157.21 61.54
CA ASN A 1066 2.02 -157.63 60.21
C ASN A 1066 0.52 -157.41 59.85
N PRO A 1067 -0.02 -156.18 59.96
CA PRO A 1067 -1.29 -155.78 59.35
C PRO A 1067 -1.12 -155.36 57.87
N GLU A 1068 -2.13 -155.60 57.04
CA GLU A 1068 -2.01 -155.46 55.57
C GLU A 1068 -2.25 -154.03 55.01
N SER A 1069 -2.63 -153.04 55.83
CA SER A 1069 -2.61 -151.60 55.45
C SER A 1069 -2.70 -150.64 56.66
N ILE A 1070 -2.30 -149.37 56.46
CA ILE A 1070 -2.34 -148.26 57.44
C ILE A 1070 -2.74 -146.95 56.72
N ASN A 1071 -3.38 -145.99 57.41
CA ASN A 1071 -3.85 -144.70 56.86
C ASN A 1071 -3.44 -143.53 57.80
N PHE A 1072 -3.15 -142.34 57.25
CA PHE A 1072 -2.47 -141.22 57.95
C PHE A 1072 -3.13 -139.82 57.85
N GLY A 1073 -4.26 -139.63 57.15
CA GLY A 1073 -4.97 -138.34 57.10
C GLY A 1073 -4.77 -137.51 55.82
N SER A 1074 -5.09 -136.21 55.83
CA SER A 1074 -5.20 -135.37 54.62
C SER A 1074 -4.85 -133.88 54.81
N ALA A 1075 -4.66 -133.15 53.70
CA ALA A 1075 -4.16 -131.76 53.65
C ALA A 1075 -4.73 -130.92 52.46
N SER A 1076 -4.72 -129.58 52.57
CA SER A 1076 -5.29 -128.61 51.59
C SER A 1076 -4.71 -127.17 51.74
N ALA A 1077 -5.01 -126.19 50.86
CA ALA A 1077 -4.22 -124.94 50.77
C ALA A 1077 -4.80 -123.75 49.90
N ASN A 1078 -4.28 -122.49 50.00
CA ASN A 1078 -4.66 -121.27 49.21
C ASN A 1078 -3.61 -120.11 49.10
N ASP A 1079 -3.78 -119.15 48.17
CA ASP A 1079 -3.05 -117.85 48.02
C ASP A 1079 -3.93 -116.80 47.29
N ASN A 1080 -3.53 -115.52 47.27
CA ASN A 1080 -4.39 -114.38 46.88
C ASN A 1080 -3.90 -113.46 45.73
N CYS A 1081 -2.89 -113.84 44.94
CA CYS A 1081 -2.98 -113.61 43.49
C CYS A 1081 -2.76 -114.91 42.66
N ALA A 1082 -2.50 -116.07 43.30
CA ALA A 1082 -2.22 -117.36 42.65
C ALA A 1082 -3.02 -118.59 43.16
N GLY A 1083 -3.72 -118.56 44.30
CA GLY A 1083 -4.71 -119.60 44.67
C GLY A 1083 -4.20 -120.92 45.31
N ALA A 1084 -5.02 -121.99 45.19
CA ALA A 1084 -4.89 -123.28 45.91
C ALA A 1084 -3.76 -124.21 45.43
N VAL A 1085 -3.36 -125.17 46.28
CA VAL A 1085 -1.98 -125.73 46.31
C VAL A 1085 -1.88 -127.23 46.63
N PRO A 1086 -0.85 -127.93 46.11
CA PRO A 1086 -0.36 -129.21 46.64
C PRO A 1086 0.32 -129.12 48.02
N VAL A 1087 0.46 -130.28 48.68
CA VAL A 1087 1.18 -130.46 49.95
C VAL A 1087 2.13 -131.65 49.80
N THR A 1088 3.34 -131.53 50.38
CA THR A 1088 4.40 -132.57 50.38
C THR A 1088 4.86 -132.85 51.80
#